data_AF-A0A3A0AIA2-F1
#
_entry.id   AF-A0A3A0AIA2-F1
#
_cell.length_a   1.000
_cell.length_b   1.000
_cell.length_c   1.000
_cell.angle_alpha   90.00
_cell.angle_beta   90.00
_cell.angle_gamma   90.00
#
_symmetry.space_group_name_H-M   'P 1'
#
loop_
_entity.id
_entity.type
_entity.pdbx_description
1 polymer ?
#
loop_
_entity_poly.entity_id
_entity_poly.type
_entity_poly.pdbx_seq_one_letter_code
_entity_poly.pdbx_strand_id
1 'polypeptide(L)'
;MQARLLKLGGLAVLLLALLWLTSTPAQAATVTVNLCASDGTLNLPGGASVNIWGYVNTNGGPCTTGLVTSLPGPEIRAAAGDTVIINLTNALAESTSIVIAGQTLTASGGAPGPLAQEAGPGGGTVSYSFTAKAGAYLYESGSNASIQLAMGLYGALAVQSANPAYAGVTHEAVLVLSEIDPALNADPSGFNLLNYRPRYFLINGKAYPDTAPISVSPGARALLRYLNAGFDHYAMAILGAHQRVIARNGFVLTNGFRAVAETVPAGESMDALVDVPAGAAVGATLPLYNRNLYVTNNGAGPGGMFTTLTVASGPPPPPPPPPPPPPASDLIFVSSSSNGAVNGLSFADEDILVYNPGTGAWAMVFDGSDVGVGGTDVNGFAFLEDGTILMTFDNPVTLNGLGTVDDSDIVRFTPTSLGSTTAGTFTLFFDGSDVGLTTNDEDIDAIGFTPDGRLVVSTLGNFSVPGPAGTTVSGADEDLIVFDATSLGADTSGTWELYFDGSDVVLTAGSEDIWGVSIDSSDGKIYLTTQGAFAVNGGVSGDGADIFICTPGALGATTSCTWSAFWDGSAHGFSGEVADGIEVGNPPIVFAASAGHTGVEADSTPADPNDDPMNGDTDDTAEEGTAEAQHQIYLPVISR
;
A
#
# COMPACT_ATOMS: atom_id res chain seq x y z
N MET A 1 1.37 79.78 -6.23
CA MET A 1 1.37 79.04 -4.94
C MET A 1 1.74 77.59 -5.28
N GLN A 2 3.01 77.22 -5.11
CA GLN A 2 3.48 76.23 -4.10
C GLN A 2 2.72 74.89 -4.22
N ALA A 3 3.30 73.72 -4.54
CA ALA A 3 4.61 73.15 -4.21
C ALA A 3 5.01 72.07 -5.27
N ARG A 4 6.30 71.98 -5.68
CA ARG A 4 7.28 70.89 -5.38
C ARG A 4 6.93 69.52 -6.01
N LEU A 5 7.79 68.75 -6.68
CA LEU A 5 9.26 68.72 -6.83
C LEU A 5 9.63 67.81 -8.06
N LEU A 6 10.62 68.25 -8.84
CA LEU A 6 11.80 67.54 -9.42
C LEU A 6 12.01 66.04 -9.06
N LYS A 7 12.76 65.19 -9.78
CA LYS A 7 13.48 65.07 -11.08
C LYS A 7 14.21 63.71 -10.99
N LEU A 8 14.84 63.28 -12.09
CA LEU A 8 15.82 62.17 -12.26
C LEU A 8 15.19 60.78 -12.41
N GLY A 9 15.45 59.98 -13.45
CA GLY A 9 16.53 59.98 -14.43
C GLY A 9 17.13 58.56 -14.46
N GLY A 10 17.20 57.92 -15.64
CA GLY A 10 17.92 56.67 -15.79
C GLY A 10 17.42 55.80 -16.94
N LEU A 11 18.22 55.75 -18.01
CA LEU A 11 18.19 54.69 -19.02
C LEU A 11 18.13 53.31 -18.36
N ALA A 12 17.16 52.47 -18.74
CA ALA A 12 17.25 51.03 -18.56
C ALA A 12 17.06 50.36 -19.93
N VAL A 13 18.17 49.78 -20.38
CA VAL A 13 18.34 49.04 -21.61
C VAL A 13 17.51 47.76 -21.57
N LEU A 14 16.93 47.44 -22.72
CA LEU A 14 16.37 46.17 -23.15
C LEU A 14 16.98 44.92 -22.47
N LEU A 15 16.19 44.22 -21.66
CA LEU A 15 16.31 42.78 -21.46
C LEU A 15 14.88 42.22 -21.38
N LEU A 16 14.32 41.92 -22.55
CA LEU A 16 13.23 40.95 -22.67
C LEU A 16 13.84 39.59 -22.31
N ALA A 17 13.75 39.20 -21.03
CA ALA A 17 13.92 37.82 -20.64
C ALA A 17 12.67 37.07 -21.13
N LEU A 18 12.82 36.46 -22.29
CA LEU A 18 11.91 35.47 -22.85
C LEU A 18 11.94 34.27 -21.90
N LEU A 19 11.10 34.26 -20.86
CA LEU A 19 10.83 33.05 -20.07
C LEU A 19 10.12 32.07 -20.99
N TRP A 20 10.89 31.26 -21.70
CA TRP A 20 10.40 29.97 -22.17
C TRP A 20 10.15 29.16 -20.91
N LEU A 21 8.90 29.11 -20.44
CA LEU A 21 8.46 27.95 -19.70
C LEU A 21 8.55 26.79 -20.69
N THR A 22 9.72 26.16 -20.76
CA THR A 22 9.79 24.77 -21.19
C THR A 22 8.99 24.02 -20.13
N SER A 23 7.72 23.71 -20.44
CA SER A 23 7.02 22.63 -19.75
C SER A 23 7.85 21.39 -20.00
N THR A 24 8.73 21.06 -19.06
CA THR A 24 9.30 19.72 -18.98
C THR A 24 8.12 18.76 -19.00
N PRO A 25 8.12 17.73 -19.86
CA PRO A 25 7.07 16.71 -19.78
C PRO A 25 7.04 16.23 -18.32
N ALA A 26 5.85 16.26 -17.71
CA ALA A 26 5.69 15.70 -16.37
C ALA A 26 6.21 14.26 -16.43
N GLN A 27 7.22 13.97 -15.61
CA GLN A 27 7.76 12.63 -15.49
C GLN A 27 6.64 11.73 -14.97
N ALA A 28 6.51 10.52 -15.55
CA ALA A 28 5.57 9.52 -15.07
C ALA A 28 5.79 9.31 -13.57
N ALA A 29 4.74 9.45 -12.78
CA ALA A 29 4.80 9.28 -11.34
C ALA A 29 4.54 7.81 -10.96
N THR A 30 4.94 7.44 -9.75
CA THR A 30 4.53 6.18 -9.13
C THR A 30 3.33 6.43 -8.22
N VAL A 31 2.27 5.65 -8.39
CA VAL A 31 1.06 5.67 -7.56
C VAL A 31 0.98 4.32 -6.84
N THR A 32 1.27 4.32 -5.54
CA THR A 32 1.20 3.11 -4.71
C THR A 32 -0.09 3.12 -3.88
N VAL A 33 -0.79 1.98 -3.85
CA VAL A 33 -2.02 1.78 -3.08
C VAL A 33 -1.95 0.47 -2.32
N ASN A 34 -2.21 0.51 -1.01
CA ASN A 34 -2.27 -0.67 -0.15
C ASN A 34 -3.74 -1.04 0.08
N LEU A 35 -4.17 -2.15 -0.51
CA LEU A 35 -5.53 -2.65 -0.41
C LEU A 35 -5.60 -3.87 0.51
N CYS A 36 -6.61 -3.89 1.38
CA CYS A 36 -7.01 -5.04 2.16
C CYS A 36 -8.32 -5.59 1.60
N ALA A 37 -8.36 -6.86 1.18
CA ALA A 37 -9.60 -7.58 0.98
C ALA A 37 -10.13 -8.04 2.34
N SER A 38 -11.31 -7.56 2.71
CA SER A 38 -11.91 -7.79 4.03
C SER A 38 -13.41 -8.00 3.88
N ASP A 39 -14.05 -8.45 4.94
CA ASP A 39 -15.50 -8.54 5.09
C ASP A 39 -16.06 -7.33 5.87
N GLY A 40 -17.38 -7.21 5.85
CA GLY A 40 -18.08 -6.19 6.59
C GLY A 40 -19.58 -6.22 6.32
N THR A 41 -20.26 -5.12 6.62
CA THR A 41 -21.71 -5.04 6.48
C THR A 41 -22.12 -3.78 5.73
N LEU A 42 -23.12 -3.94 4.86
CA LEU A 42 -23.74 -2.85 4.13
C LEU A 42 -25.17 -2.65 4.61
N ASN A 43 -25.44 -1.46 5.15
CA ASN A 43 -26.79 -1.03 5.46
C ASN A 43 -27.51 -0.61 4.17
N LEU A 44 -28.69 -1.17 3.96
CA LEU A 44 -29.53 -0.94 2.80
C LEU A 44 -30.84 -0.24 3.20
N PRO A 45 -31.45 0.55 2.28
CA PRO A 45 -32.73 1.18 2.55
C PRO A 45 -33.80 0.16 2.98
N GLY A 46 -34.64 0.57 3.93
CA GLY A 46 -35.64 -0.32 4.54
C GLY A 46 -35.13 -1.09 5.78
N GLY A 47 -33.92 -0.79 6.26
CA GLY A 47 -33.36 -1.33 7.50
C GLY A 47 -32.73 -2.72 7.35
N ALA A 48 -32.53 -3.19 6.12
CA ALA A 48 -31.81 -4.42 5.86
C ALA A 48 -30.30 -4.19 6.04
N SER A 49 -29.60 -5.18 6.59
CA SER A 49 -28.14 -5.23 6.64
C SER A 49 -27.71 -6.53 5.98
N VAL A 50 -26.71 -6.47 5.10
CA VAL A 50 -26.17 -7.63 4.39
C VAL A 50 -24.67 -7.72 4.62
N ASN A 51 -24.15 -8.93 4.69
CA ASN A 51 -22.71 -9.17 4.73
C ASN A 51 -22.12 -8.93 3.33
N ILE A 52 -21.04 -8.19 3.27
CA ILE A 52 -20.32 -7.91 2.03
C ILE A 52 -18.83 -8.19 2.22
N TRP A 53 -18.14 -8.34 1.11
CA TRP A 53 -16.70 -8.22 1.01
C TRP A 53 -16.35 -6.93 0.28
N GLY A 54 -15.10 -6.53 0.35
CA GLY A 54 -14.65 -5.31 -0.30
C GLY A 54 -13.15 -5.11 -0.17
N TYR A 55 -12.61 -4.35 -1.10
CA TYR A 55 -11.26 -3.81 -0.95
C TYR A 55 -11.32 -2.52 -0.14
N VAL A 56 -10.43 -2.36 0.83
CA VAL A 56 -10.31 -1.17 1.67
C VAL A 56 -8.89 -0.66 1.56
N ASN A 57 -8.68 0.64 1.38
CA ASN A 57 -7.34 1.21 1.45
C ASN A 57 -6.98 1.39 2.92
N THR A 58 -5.99 0.65 3.40
CA THR A 58 -5.57 0.72 4.81
C THR A 58 -4.64 1.89 5.09
N ASN A 59 -4.11 2.56 4.06
CA ASN A 59 -3.09 3.61 4.17
C ASN A 59 -1.91 3.20 5.07
N GLY A 60 -1.50 1.91 4.99
CA GLY A 60 -0.44 1.34 5.82
C GLY A 60 -0.91 0.73 7.14
N GLY A 61 -2.20 0.81 7.48
CA GLY A 61 -2.79 0.11 8.62
C GLY A 61 -2.95 -1.40 8.40
N PRO A 62 -3.26 -2.16 9.47
CA PRO A 62 -3.36 -3.62 9.41
C PRO A 62 -4.55 -4.08 8.56
N CYS A 63 -4.38 -5.21 7.87
CA CYS A 63 -5.47 -5.85 7.13
C CYS A 63 -6.16 -6.90 8.01
N THR A 64 -7.41 -6.64 8.39
CA THR A 64 -8.22 -7.49 9.26
C THR A 64 -9.61 -7.71 8.71
N THR A 65 -10.35 -8.66 9.28
CA THR A 65 -11.78 -8.83 9.04
C THR A 65 -12.57 -7.66 9.62
N GLY A 66 -13.75 -7.38 9.04
CA GLY A 66 -14.67 -6.35 9.49
C GLY A 66 -14.31 -4.91 9.09
N LEU A 67 -13.38 -4.70 8.15
CA LEU A 67 -12.95 -3.35 7.74
C LEU A 67 -13.88 -2.71 6.71
N VAL A 68 -14.72 -3.49 6.03
CA VAL A 68 -15.56 -2.98 4.94
C VAL A 68 -16.76 -2.23 5.49
N THR A 69 -16.77 -0.92 5.30
CA THR A 69 -17.88 -0.03 5.69
C THR A 69 -18.57 0.63 4.50
N SER A 70 -18.00 0.48 3.30
CA SER A 70 -18.52 1.04 2.06
C SER A 70 -18.20 0.15 0.87
N LEU A 71 -18.99 0.33 -0.17
CA LEU A 71 -18.84 -0.29 -1.48
C LEU A 71 -18.99 0.83 -2.51
N PRO A 72 -18.31 0.82 -3.68
CA PRO A 72 -17.19 -0.04 -4.06
C PRO A 72 -15.95 0.14 -3.16
N GLY A 73 -14.88 -0.59 -3.46
CA GLY A 73 -13.56 -0.27 -2.93
C GLY A 73 -13.04 1.12 -3.37
N PRO A 74 -11.94 1.59 -2.78
CA PRO A 74 -11.36 2.92 -3.03
C PRO A 74 -11.16 3.24 -4.50
N GLU A 75 -11.54 4.45 -4.91
CA GLU A 75 -11.21 4.90 -6.26
C GLU A 75 -9.70 5.15 -6.39
N ILE A 76 -9.06 4.48 -7.34
CA ILE A 76 -7.66 4.69 -7.72
C ILE A 76 -7.62 5.67 -8.88
N ARG A 77 -6.80 6.72 -8.77
CA ARG A 77 -6.61 7.72 -9.83
C ARG A 77 -5.14 7.77 -10.24
N ALA A 78 -4.88 7.95 -11.53
CA ALA A 78 -3.53 8.07 -12.10
C ALA A 78 -3.56 8.92 -13.37
N ALA A 79 -2.41 9.43 -13.79
CA ALA A 79 -2.22 9.96 -15.14
C ALA A 79 -1.84 8.83 -16.11
N ALA A 80 -2.12 9.03 -17.40
CA ALA A 80 -1.68 8.09 -18.42
C ALA A 80 -0.13 8.05 -18.47
N GLY A 81 0.43 6.86 -18.35
CA GLY A 81 1.88 6.64 -18.30
C GLY A 81 2.46 6.50 -16.89
N ASP A 82 1.71 6.81 -15.83
CA ASP A 82 2.14 6.56 -14.45
C ASP A 82 2.34 5.06 -14.20
N THR A 83 3.27 4.72 -13.31
CA THR A 83 3.40 3.36 -12.78
C THR A 83 2.47 3.23 -11.57
N VAL A 84 1.52 2.31 -11.62
CA VAL A 84 0.61 2.02 -10.50
C VAL A 84 1.04 0.73 -9.85
N ILE A 85 1.19 0.75 -8.53
CA ILE A 85 1.51 -0.41 -7.69
C ILE A 85 0.35 -0.63 -6.73
N ILE A 86 -0.22 -1.82 -6.73
CA ILE A 86 -1.31 -2.24 -5.83
C ILE A 86 -0.79 -3.39 -4.97
N ASN A 87 -0.58 -3.13 -3.69
CA ASN A 87 -0.25 -4.16 -2.72
C ASN A 87 -1.56 -4.68 -2.12
N LEU A 88 -1.91 -5.93 -2.40
CA LEU A 88 -3.11 -6.58 -1.88
C LEU A 88 -2.74 -7.48 -0.70
N THR A 89 -3.39 -7.27 0.44
CA THR A 89 -3.44 -8.21 1.56
C THR A 89 -4.84 -8.77 1.70
N ASN A 90 -4.96 -10.05 2.05
CA ASN A 90 -6.25 -10.73 2.11
C ASN A 90 -6.61 -11.21 3.53
N ALA A 91 -7.57 -10.55 4.17
CA ALA A 91 -8.14 -10.96 5.46
C ALA A 91 -9.31 -11.94 5.32
N LEU A 92 -9.76 -12.27 4.11
CA LEU A 92 -10.85 -13.21 3.89
C LEU A 92 -10.42 -14.66 4.16
N ALA A 93 -11.41 -15.52 4.37
CA ALA A 93 -11.22 -16.96 4.55
C ALA A 93 -10.95 -17.72 3.23
N GLU A 94 -11.01 -17.05 2.09
CA GLU A 94 -10.71 -17.61 0.77
C GLU A 94 -9.69 -16.75 0.02
N SER A 95 -8.90 -17.36 -0.87
CA SER A 95 -7.94 -16.65 -1.72
C SER A 95 -8.63 -15.59 -2.57
N THR A 96 -7.95 -14.46 -2.79
CA THR A 96 -8.44 -13.40 -3.65
C THR A 96 -7.30 -12.75 -4.44
N SER A 97 -7.64 -12.04 -5.50
CA SER A 97 -6.69 -11.40 -6.41
C SER A 97 -7.27 -10.12 -6.96
N ILE A 98 -6.52 -9.40 -7.79
CA ILE A 98 -7.02 -8.27 -8.57
C ILE A 98 -6.71 -8.49 -10.06
N VAL A 99 -7.72 -8.28 -10.89
CA VAL A 99 -7.60 -8.12 -12.34
C VAL A 99 -8.14 -6.75 -12.74
N ILE A 100 -7.52 -6.15 -13.76
CA ILE A 100 -7.96 -4.86 -14.33
C ILE A 100 -8.03 -5.00 -15.83
N ALA A 101 -9.21 -5.33 -16.36
CA ALA A 101 -9.40 -5.56 -17.78
C ALA A 101 -9.05 -4.29 -18.58
N GLY A 102 -8.05 -4.39 -19.47
CA GLY A 102 -7.52 -3.27 -20.26
C GLY A 102 -6.14 -2.77 -19.82
N GLN A 103 -5.73 -3.09 -18.59
CA GLN A 103 -4.36 -2.91 -18.11
C GLN A 103 -3.55 -4.21 -18.27
N THR A 104 -2.23 -4.10 -18.23
CA THR A 104 -1.32 -5.25 -18.33
C THR A 104 -0.50 -5.30 -17.04
N LEU A 105 -0.92 -6.17 -16.12
CA LEU A 105 -0.37 -6.27 -14.78
C LEU A 105 0.77 -7.30 -14.74
N THR A 106 1.84 -6.98 -14.04
CA THR A 106 2.83 -7.93 -13.55
C THR A 106 2.64 -8.09 -12.05
N ALA A 107 2.85 -9.29 -11.52
CA ALA A 107 2.69 -9.56 -10.10
C ALA A 107 3.97 -10.12 -9.47
N SER A 108 4.20 -9.78 -8.20
CA SER A 108 5.23 -10.36 -7.33
C SER A 108 4.58 -10.86 -6.03
N GLY A 109 5.12 -11.93 -5.45
CA GLY A 109 4.48 -12.65 -4.35
C GLY A 109 3.21 -13.39 -4.77
N GLY A 110 2.43 -13.83 -3.77
CA GLY A 110 1.20 -14.60 -3.97
C GLY A 110 1.41 -16.00 -4.55
N ALA A 111 0.31 -16.66 -4.92
CA ALA A 111 0.30 -17.99 -5.54
C ALA A 111 -0.55 -18.02 -6.81
N PRO A 112 -0.24 -18.87 -7.82
CA PRO A 112 -0.99 -18.86 -9.08
C PRO A 112 -2.47 -19.19 -8.90
N GLY A 113 -3.35 -18.28 -9.33
CA GLY A 113 -4.80 -18.46 -9.37
C GLY A 113 -5.39 -18.56 -10.77
N PRO A 114 -6.73 -18.52 -10.88
CA PRO A 114 -7.44 -18.68 -12.15
C PRO A 114 -7.12 -17.60 -13.20
N LEU A 115 -7.08 -16.32 -12.79
CA LEU A 115 -6.86 -15.19 -13.70
C LEU A 115 -5.67 -14.29 -13.33
N ALA A 116 -5.15 -14.41 -12.10
CA ALA A 116 -4.03 -13.63 -11.58
C ALA A 116 -3.32 -14.41 -10.46
N GLN A 117 -2.15 -13.93 -10.03
CA GLN A 117 -1.55 -14.36 -8.75
C GLN A 117 -2.50 -13.95 -7.61
N GLU A 118 -2.70 -14.82 -6.62
CA GLU A 118 -3.63 -14.63 -5.51
C GLU A 118 -2.89 -14.37 -4.20
N ALA A 119 -3.46 -13.49 -3.39
CA ALA A 119 -3.19 -13.45 -1.97
C ALA A 119 -3.95 -14.60 -1.29
N GLY A 120 -3.22 -15.48 -0.61
CA GLY A 120 -3.81 -16.57 0.18
C GLY A 120 -4.72 -16.06 1.31
N PRO A 121 -5.62 -16.89 1.84
CA PRO A 121 -6.54 -16.50 2.92
C PRO A 121 -5.79 -16.16 4.21
N GLY A 122 -6.40 -15.33 5.06
CA GLY A 122 -5.94 -15.11 6.45
C GLY A 122 -4.63 -14.35 6.61
N GLY A 123 -4.29 -13.45 5.69
CA GLY A 123 -3.12 -12.56 5.77
C GLY A 123 -2.18 -12.66 4.57
N GLY A 124 -2.48 -13.50 3.58
CA GLY A 124 -1.65 -13.62 2.37
C GLY A 124 -1.56 -12.32 1.59
N THR A 125 -0.45 -12.14 0.86
CA THR A 125 -0.12 -10.90 0.15
C THR A 125 0.28 -11.16 -1.30
N VAL A 126 0.02 -10.18 -2.16
CA VAL A 126 0.47 -10.14 -3.56
C VAL A 126 0.55 -8.68 -4.02
N SER A 127 1.58 -8.32 -4.76
CA SER A 127 1.72 -6.98 -5.34
C SER A 127 1.51 -7.02 -6.85
N TYR A 128 0.78 -6.04 -7.39
CA TYR A 128 0.56 -5.85 -8.82
C TYR A 128 1.13 -4.51 -9.28
N SER A 129 1.91 -4.51 -10.36
CA SER A 129 2.46 -3.31 -10.98
C SER A 129 2.08 -3.21 -12.45
N PHE A 130 1.78 -2.01 -12.93
CA PHE A 130 1.51 -1.74 -14.34
C PHE A 130 1.69 -0.27 -14.72
N THR A 131 1.99 -0.01 -15.99
CA THR A 131 1.92 1.34 -16.56
C THR A 131 0.48 1.68 -16.95
N ALA A 132 -0.08 2.73 -16.35
CA ALA A 132 -1.48 3.11 -16.48
C ALA A 132 -1.83 3.61 -17.90
N LYS A 133 -2.73 2.89 -18.57
CA LYS A 133 -3.35 3.35 -19.83
C LYS A 133 -4.56 4.25 -19.53
N ALA A 134 -4.71 5.33 -20.30
CA ALA A 134 -5.81 6.29 -20.14
C ALA A 134 -7.19 5.64 -20.29
N GLY A 135 -8.14 5.96 -19.39
CA GLY A 135 -9.49 5.41 -19.42
C GLY A 135 -10.09 5.19 -18.03
N ALA A 136 -11.31 4.66 -17.98
CA ALA A 136 -11.96 4.20 -16.76
C ALA A 136 -12.06 2.67 -16.77
N TYR A 137 -11.64 2.02 -15.69
CA TYR A 137 -11.53 0.57 -15.59
C TYR A 137 -12.05 0.08 -14.24
N LEU A 138 -12.61 -1.12 -14.23
CA LEU A 138 -12.89 -1.85 -12.99
C LEU A 138 -11.60 -2.57 -12.56
N TYR A 139 -11.30 -2.51 -11.27
CA TYR A 139 -10.41 -3.49 -10.65
C TYR A 139 -11.27 -4.44 -9.83
N GLU A 140 -11.15 -5.74 -10.07
CA GLU A 140 -12.09 -6.75 -9.57
C GLU A 140 -11.35 -8.02 -9.19
N SER A 141 -11.98 -8.88 -8.39
CA SER A 141 -11.40 -10.18 -8.10
C SER A 141 -11.26 -11.06 -9.34
N GLY A 142 -10.06 -11.61 -9.54
CA GLY A 142 -9.75 -12.61 -10.56
C GLY A 142 -9.84 -14.06 -10.06
N SER A 143 -10.24 -14.28 -8.81
CA SER A 143 -10.20 -15.57 -8.13
C SER A 143 -11.51 -16.34 -8.31
N ASN A 144 -12.48 -16.11 -7.41
CA ASN A 144 -13.83 -16.67 -7.53
C ASN A 144 -14.81 -15.60 -8.00
N ALA A 145 -14.64 -15.13 -9.24
CA ALA A 145 -15.32 -13.94 -9.74
C ALA A 145 -16.87 -14.01 -9.64
N SER A 146 -17.44 -15.21 -9.69
CA SER A 146 -18.90 -15.39 -9.61
C SER A 146 -19.48 -15.07 -8.22
N ILE A 147 -18.70 -15.25 -7.15
CA ILE A 147 -19.11 -14.99 -5.76
C ILE A 147 -18.46 -13.70 -5.25
N GLN A 148 -17.16 -13.55 -5.45
CA GLN A 148 -16.38 -12.44 -4.89
C GLN A 148 -16.84 -11.07 -5.42
N LEU A 149 -17.19 -10.96 -6.71
CA LEU A 149 -17.76 -9.70 -7.24
C LEU A 149 -19.15 -9.44 -6.63
N ALA A 150 -20.01 -10.45 -6.55
CA ALA A 150 -21.34 -10.30 -5.95
C ALA A 150 -21.28 -9.91 -4.46
N MET A 151 -20.24 -10.36 -3.76
CA MET A 151 -19.96 -9.97 -2.38
C MET A 151 -19.41 -8.55 -2.26
N GLY A 152 -18.74 -8.02 -3.29
CA GLY A 152 -18.29 -6.62 -3.32
C GLY A 152 -16.81 -6.38 -3.61
N LEU A 153 -16.05 -7.41 -4.01
CA LEU A 153 -14.64 -7.28 -4.39
C LEU A 153 -14.46 -6.65 -5.77
N TYR A 154 -14.76 -5.35 -5.85
CA TYR A 154 -14.55 -4.50 -7.01
C TYR A 154 -14.33 -3.03 -6.61
N GLY A 155 -13.69 -2.27 -7.48
CA GLY A 155 -13.64 -0.82 -7.42
C GLY A 155 -13.24 -0.18 -8.74
N ALA A 156 -12.97 1.12 -8.72
CA ALA A 156 -12.73 1.90 -9.93
C ALA A 156 -11.29 2.41 -10.03
N LEU A 157 -10.71 2.27 -11.22
CA LEU A 157 -9.47 2.92 -11.65
C LEU A 157 -9.81 3.98 -12.70
N ALA A 158 -9.57 5.26 -12.40
CA ALA A 158 -9.76 6.38 -13.31
C ALA A 158 -8.41 6.97 -13.73
N VAL A 159 -8.01 6.71 -14.98
CA VAL A 159 -6.75 7.19 -15.55
C VAL A 159 -7.02 8.39 -16.46
N GLN A 160 -6.44 9.53 -16.12
CA GLN A 160 -6.66 10.79 -16.83
C GLN A 160 -6.22 10.70 -18.29
N SER A 161 -7.05 11.25 -19.20
CA SER A 161 -6.78 11.28 -20.63
C SER A 161 -6.53 12.70 -21.13
N ALA A 162 -5.45 12.90 -21.89
CA ALA A 162 -5.19 14.12 -22.64
C ALA A 162 -5.92 14.16 -23.99
N ASN A 163 -6.78 13.18 -24.30
CA ASN A 163 -7.46 13.12 -25.59
C ASN A 163 -8.43 14.32 -25.75
N PRO A 164 -8.44 15.00 -26.92
CA PRO A 164 -9.32 16.14 -27.18
C PRO A 164 -10.82 15.87 -26.98
N ALA A 165 -11.27 14.61 -27.01
CA ALA A 165 -12.66 14.24 -26.72
C ALA A 165 -13.12 14.67 -25.31
N TYR A 166 -12.19 14.77 -24.36
CA TYR A 166 -12.42 15.20 -22.98
C TYR A 166 -12.24 16.73 -22.79
N ALA A 167 -12.01 17.49 -23.86
CA ALA A 167 -11.77 18.92 -23.75
C ALA A 167 -12.98 19.68 -23.17
N GLY A 168 -12.69 20.60 -22.24
CA GLY A 168 -13.68 21.45 -21.59
C GLY A 168 -14.52 20.72 -20.52
N VAL A 169 -14.16 19.49 -20.14
CA VAL A 169 -14.70 18.85 -18.94
C VAL A 169 -14.36 19.73 -17.73
N THR A 170 -15.38 20.06 -16.96
CA THR A 170 -15.27 20.89 -15.76
C THR A 170 -15.63 20.12 -14.50
N HIS A 171 -16.25 18.94 -14.66
CA HIS A 171 -16.74 18.08 -13.59
C HIS A 171 -16.59 16.63 -14.01
N GLU A 172 -16.24 15.77 -13.07
CA GLU A 172 -16.15 14.33 -13.28
C GLU A 172 -16.87 13.61 -12.15
N ALA A 173 -17.63 12.57 -12.50
CA ALA A 173 -18.24 11.66 -11.55
C ALA A 173 -17.99 10.22 -12.00
N VAL A 174 -17.37 9.43 -11.13
CA VAL A 174 -17.22 7.98 -11.26
C VAL A 174 -18.45 7.31 -10.64
N LEU A 175 -19.09 6.47 -11.42
CA LEU A 175 -20.36 5.82 -11.11
C LEU A 175 -20.20 4.31 -11.29
N VAL A 176 -19.85 3.63 -10.20
CA VAL A 176 -19.83 2.17 -10.13
C VAL A 176 -21.25 1.67 -9.93
N LEU A 177 -21.71 0.88 -10.89
CA LEU A 177 -23.04 0.28 -10.94
C LEU A 177 -22.92 -1.17 -10.47
N SER A 178 -23.79 -1.57 -9.56
CA SER A 178 -23.80 -2.93 -9.03
C SER A 178 -25.16 -3.29 -8.42
N GLU A 179 -25.26 -4.50 -7.90
CA GLU A 179 -26.47 -5.04 -7.30
C GLU A 179 -26.14 -5.98 -6.12
N ILE A 180 -27.15 -6.22 -5.29
CA ILE A 180 -27.06 -7.10 -4.12
C ILE A 180 -28.21 -8.09 -4.16
N ASP A 181 -27.88 -9.38 -4.03
CA ASP A 181 -28.81 -10.44 -3.68
C ASP A 181 -28.59 -10.85 -2.22
N PRO A 182 -29.44 -10.41 -1.28
CA PRO A 182 -29.29 -10.74 0.13
C PRO A 182 -29.20 -12.25 0.42
N ALA A 183 -29.76 -13.11 -0.44
CA ALA A 183 -29.67 -14.56 -0.26
C ALA A 183 -28.27 -15.10 -0.58
N LEU A 184 -27.59 -14.54 -1.60
CA LEU A 184 -26.19 -14.86 -1.89
C LEU A 184 -25.30 -14.32 -0.77
N ASN A 185 -25.50 -13.07 -0.37
CA ASN A 185 -24.71 -12.44 0.69
C ASN A 185 -24.82 -13.16 2.06
N ALA A 186 -25.93 -13.86 2.32
CA ALA A 186 -26.13 -14.61 3.54
C ALA A 186 -25.43 -16.00 3.55
N ASP A 187 -25.17 -16.60 2.38
CA ASP A 187 -24.53 -17.91 2.25
C ASP A 187 -23.69 -17.99 0.96
N PRO A 188 -22.59 -17.19 0.85
CA PRO A 188 -21.80 -17.13 -0.38
C PRO A 188 -21.15 -18.47 -0.75
N SER A 189 -20.86 -19.33 0.22
CA SER A 189 -20.26 -20.65 0.01
C SER A 189 -21.24 -21.70 -0.54
N GLY A 190 -22.50 -21.66 -0.11
CA GLY A 190 -23.53 -22.63 -0.46
C GLY A 190 -24.49 -22.16 -1.56
N PHE A 191 -24.40 -20.91 -2.00
CA PHE A 191 -25.38 -20.32 -2.90
C PHE A 191 -25.33 -20.93 -4.32
N ASN A 192 -26.48 -21.45 -4.77
CA ASN A 192 -26.65 -21.84 -6.16
C ASN A 192 -26.91 -20.62 -7.04
N LEU A 193 -25.93 -20.23 -7.86
CA LEU A 193 -25.99 -19.07 -8.76
C LEU A 193 -27.18 -19.08 -9.73
N LEU A 194 -27.81 -20.22 -10.03
CA LEU A 194 -29.05 -20.26 -10.82
C LEU A 194 -30.22 -19.53 -10.13
N ASN A 195 -30.15 -19.42 -8.80
CA ASN A 195 -31.12 -18.74 -7.96
C ASN A 195 -30.78 -17.26 -7.72
N TYR A 196 -29.74 -16.72 -8.35
CA TYR A 196 -29.37 -15.31 -8.21
C TYR A 196 -30.51 -14.38 -8.64
N ARG A 197 -31.05 -13.61 -7.69
CA ARG A 197 -32.21 -12.72 -7.81
C ARG A 197 -31.94 -11.43 -7.02
N PRO A 198 -31.13 -10.50 -7.56
CA PRO A 198 -30.81 -9.25 -6.87
C PRO A 198 -32.05 -8.44 -6.50
N ARG A 199 -31.99 -7.81 -5.32
CA ARG A 199 -33.10 -7.05 -4.71
C ARG A 199 -32.80 -5.57 -4.54
N TYR A 200 -31.52 -5.19 -4.55
CA TYR A 200 -31.06 -3.82 -4.43
C TYR A 200 -30.09 -3.53 -5.57
N PHE A 201 -30.19 -2.33 -6.12
CA PHE A 201 -29.39 -1.88 -7.26
C PHE A 201 -28.75 -0.56 -6.88
N LEU A 202 -27.45 -0.47 -7.06
CA LEU A 202 -26.60 0.51 -6.37
C LEU A 202 -25.91 1.42 -7.39
N ILE A 203 -25.72 2.68 -6.99
CA ILE A 203 -24.73 3.59 -7.55
C ILE A 203 -23.74 3.88 -6.42
N ASN A 204 -22.47 3.56 -6.62
CA ASN A 204 -21.41 3.71 -5.61
C ASN A 204 -21.81 3.11 -4.26
N GLY A 205 -22.30 1.86 -4.28
CA GLY A 205 -22.72 1.09 -3.11
C GLY A 205 -23.98 1.57 -2.38
N LYS A 206 -24.67 2.59 -2.90
CA LYS A 206 -25.92 3.10 -2.31
C LYS A 206 -27.09 2.91 -3.26
N ALA A 207 -28.23 2.52 -2.71
CA ALA A 207 -29.52 2.61 -3.40
C ALA A 207 -30.24 3.88 -2.96
N TYR A 208 -30.97 4.52 -3.87
CA TYR A 208 -31.83 5.66 -3.52
C TYR A 208 -32.78 5.28 -2.38
N PRO A 209 -33.07 6.14 -1.39
CA PRO A 209 -32.72 7.57 -1.31
C PRO A 209 -31.31 7.89 -0.79
N ASP A 210 -30.49 6.89 -0.52
CA ASP A 210 -29.18 7.10 0.12
C ASP A 210 -28.06 7.42 -0.88
N THR A 211 -28.37 7.46 -2.18
CA THR A 211 -27.43 7.90 -3.23
C THR A 211 -27.16 9.40 -3.12
N ALA A 212 -25.88 9.75 -3.16
CA ALA A 212 -25.46 11.16 -3.15
C ALA A 212 -25.80 11.84 -4.50
N PRO A 213 -26.37 13.07 -4.49
CA PRO A 213 -26.50 13.87 -5.69
C PRO A 213 -25.15 14.27 -6.28
N ILE A 214 -25.04 14.26 -7.61
CA ILE A 214 -23.87 14.74 -8.35
C ILE A 214 -23.97 16.27 -8.45
N SER A 215 -23.12 16.98 -7.74
CA SER A 215 -23.13 18.46 -7.75
C SER A 215 -22.47 19.01 -9.02
N VAL A 216 -23.17 19.88 -9.74
CA VAL A 216 -22.70 20.52 -10.99
C VAL A 216 -23.00 22.02 -11.00
N SER A 217 -22.29 22.77 -11.84
CA SER A 217 -22.52 24.21 -12.02
C SER A 217 -23.40 24.52 -13.23
N PRO A 218 -24.10 25.67 -13.28
CA PRO A 218 -24.68 26.16 -14.52
C PRO A 218 -23.63 26.26 -15.63
N GLY A 219 -23.92 25.71 -16.81
CA GLY A 219 -22.98 25.72 -17.95
C GLY A 219 -21.90 24.65 -17.88
N ALA A 220 -21.89 23.80 -16.85
CA ALA A 220 -20.92 22.72 -16.71
C ALA A 220 -21.00 21.73 -17.87
N ARG A 221 -19.83 21.22 -18.26
CA ARG A 221 -19.70 19.95 -18.97
C ARG A 221 -19.25 18.89 -17.99
N ALA A 222 -20.15 18.02 -17.61
CA ALA A 222 -19.90 16.91 -16.70
C ALA A 222 -19.53 15.65 -17.48
N LEU A 223 -18.46 14.98 -17.02
CA LEU A 223 -18.06 13.65 -17.45
C LEU A 223 -18.62 12.63 -16.45
N LEU A 224 -19.49 11.74 -16.93
CA LEU A 224 -20.02 10.62 -16.18
C LEU A 224 -19.29 9.36 -16.66
N ARG A 225 -18.51 8.74 -15.77
CA ARG A 225 -17.78 7.49 -16.02
C ARG A 225 -18.58 6.37 -15.38
N TYR A 226 -19.34 5.63 -16.18
CA TYR A 226 -20.09 4.48 -15.70
C TYR A 226 -19.19 3.25 -15.75
N LEU A 227 -19.12 2.50 -14.66
CA LEU A 227 -18.42 1.24 -14.58
C LEU A 227 -19.38 0.20 -14.02
N ASN A 228 -19.65 -0.87 -14.75
CA ASN A 228 -20.63 -1.86 -14.33
C ASN A 228 -19.93 -3.08 -13.71
N ALA A 229 -19.86 -3.12 -12.38
CA ALA A 229 -19.34 -4.24 -11.61
C ALA A 229 -20.39 -5.35 -11.38
N GLY A 230 -21.62 -5.14 -11.88
CA GLY A 230 -22.73 -6.06 -11.75
C GLY A 230 -22.75 -7.15 -12.80
N PHE A 231 -23.64 -8.13 -12.62
CA PHE A 231 -23.88 -9.20 -13.59
C PHE A 231 -24.98 -8.88 -14.60
N ASP A 232 -25.77 -7.85 -14.33
CA ASP A 232 -26.82 -7.36 -15.23
C ASP A 232 -26.34 -6.20 -16.12
N HIS A 233 -27.05 -6.00 -17.24
CA HIS A 233 -26.83 -4.84 -18.09
C HIS A 233 -27.71 -3.66 -17.67
N TYR A 234 -27.12 -2.47 -17.57
CA TYR A 234 -27.80 -1.30 -17.03
C TYR A 234 -27.95 -0.18 -18.07
N ALA A 235 -29.19 0.14 -18.45
CA ALA A 235 -29.48 1.29 -19.31
C ALA A 235 -29.58 2.56 -18.47
N MET A 236 -28.52 3.37 -18.43
CA MET A 236 -28.48 4.61 -17.67
C MET A 236 -29.06 5.76 -18.49
N ALA A 237 -30.03 6.47 -17.92
CA ALA A 237 -30.74 7.56 -18.56
C ALA A 237 -30.70 8.84 -17.72
N ILE A 238 -30.54 9.98 -18.38
CA ILE A 238 -30.68 11.29 -17.74
C ILE A 238 -31.94 11.98 -18.26
N LEU A 239 -32.84 12.37 -17.36
CA LEU A 239 -34.07 13.08 -17.71
C LEU A 239 -33.80 14.58 -17.76
N GLY A 240 -34.24 15.22 -18.85
CA GLY A 240 -34.06 16.67 -19.05
C GLY A 240 -32.73 17.06 -19.73
N ALA A 241 -31.89 16.09 -20.08
CA ALA A 241 -30.66 16.31 -20.84
C ALA A 241 -30.37 15.13 -21.79
N HIS A 242 -29.33 15.26 -22.61
CA HIS A 242 -28.79 14.17 -23.42
C HIS A 242 -27.38 13.84 -22.95
N GLN A 243 -27.05 12.55 -23.00
CA GLN A 243 -25.68 12.07 -22.81
C GLN A 243 -25.00 12.02 -24.18
N ARG A 244 -23.72 12.38 -24.25
CA ARG A 244 -22.87 12.13 -25.40
C ARG A 244 -21.82 11.10 -25.03
N VAL A 245 -21.98 9.87 -25.51
CA VAL A 245 -21.03 8.77 -25.27
C VAL A 245 -19.76 9.04 -26.07
N ILE A 246 -18.61 9.02 -25.40
CA ILE A 246 -17.31 9.37 -26.00
C ILE A 246 -16.27 8.25 -25.88
N ALA A 247 -16.40 7.33 -24.93
CA ALA A 247 -15.49 6.19 -24.79
C ALA A 247 -16.22 4.96 -24.24
N ARG A 248 -15.66 3.78 -24.54
CA ARG A 248 -16.05 2.50 -23.94
C ARG A 248 -14.80 1.70 -23.60
N ASN A 249 -14.79 1.05 -22.43
CA ASN A 249 -13.69 0.19 -21.96
C ASN A 249 -12.32 0.89 -22.02
N GLY A 250 -12.28 2.19 -21.72
CA GLY A 250 -11.09 3.05 -21.82
C GLY A 250 -10.72 3.54 -23.24
N PHE A 251 -11.39 3.05 -24.29
CA PHE A 251 -11.11 3.45 -25.67
C PHE A 251 -12.03 4.58 -26.14
N VAL A 252 -11.44 5.70 -26.55
CA VAL A 252 -12.17 6.81 -27.14
C VAL A 252 -12.76 6.40 -28.48
N LEU A 253 -14.07 6.63 -28.65
CA LEU A 253 -14.78 6.33 -29.89
C LEU A 253 -14.39 7.33 -30.99
N THR A 254 -14.14 6.82 -32.19
CA THR A 254 -13.90 7.67 -33.38
C THR A 254 -15.06 8.62 -33.63
N ASN A 255 -16.30 8.16 -33.41
CA ASN A 255 -17.52 8.94 -33.58
C ASN A 255 -18.40 8.79 -32.33
N GLY A 256 -18.20 9.66 -31.34
CA GLY A 256 -19.09 9.74 -30.19
C GLY A 256 -20.52 10.13 -30.60
N PHE A 257 -21.52 9.58 -29.92
CA PHE A 257 -22.93 9.72 -30.29
C PHE A 257 -23.79 10.20 -29.11
N ARG A 258 -24.97 10.76 -29.42
CA ARG A 258 -25.92 11.21 -28.39
C ARG A 258 -26.91 10.10 -28.07
N ALA A 259 -27.17 9.90 -26.78
CA ALA A 259 -28.16 8.96 -26.27
C ALA A 259 -29.00 9.62 -25.16
N VAL A 260 -30.26 9.22 -25.06
CA VAL A 260 -31.12 9.55 -23.90
C VAL A 260 -30.88 8.54 -22.80
N ALA A 261 -30.87 7.26 -23.18
CA ALA A 261 -30.50 6.13 -22.36
C ALA A 261 -29.50 5.29 -23.15
N GLU A 262 -28.46 4.79 -22.49
CA GLU A 262 -27.47 3.91 -23.09
C GLU A 262 -27.16 2.75 -22.14
N THR A 263 -27.05 1.55 -22.71
CA THR A 263 -26.72 0.35 -21.95
C THR A 263 -25.23 0.27 -21.68
N VAL A 264 -24.89 0.11 -20.40
CA VAL A 264 -23.57 -0.28 -19.90
C VAL A 264 -23.61 -1.79 -19.62
N PRO A 265 -23.01 -2.64 -20.48
CA PRO A 265 -22.96 -4.08 -20.26
C PRO A 265 -22.21 -4.44 -18.97
N ALA A 266 -22.38 -5.68 -18.51
CA ALA A 266 -21.71 -6.19 -17.31
C ALA A 266 -20.21 -6.26 -17.56
N GLY A 267 -19.39 -5.82 -16.59
CA GLY A 267 -17.93 -5.73 -16.72
C GLY A 267 -17.40 -4.65 -17.66
N GLU A 268 -18.26 -3.84 -18.27
CA GLU A 268 -17.85 -2.75 -19.18
C GLU A 268 -17.83 -1.38 -18.49
N SER A 269 -17.07 -0.46 -19.11
CA SER A 269 -17.10 0.96 -18.76
C SER A 269 -17.56 1.83 -19.92
N MET A 270 -18.20 2.96 -19.59
CA MET A 270 -18.66 3.95 -20.55
C MET A 270 -18.44 5.36 -20.03
N ASP A 271 -17.78 6.20 -20.83
CA ASP A 271 -17.65 7.63 -20.55
C ASP A 271 -18.67 8.41 -21.38
N ALA A 272 -19.47 9.23 -20.70
CA ALA A 272 -20.48 10.08 -21.31
C ALA A 272 -20.40 11.52 -20.81
N LEU A 273 -20.56 12.47 -21.73
CA LEU A 273 -20.61 13.89 -21.42
C LEU A 273 -22.05 14.37 -21.31
N VAL A 274 -22.32 15.19 -20.29
CA VAL A 274 -23.59 15.90 -20.09
C VAL A 274 -23.30 17.40 -20.02
N ASP A 275 -23.90 18.16 -20.92
CA ASP A 275 -23.84 19.63 -20.90
C ASP A 275 -25.02 20.17 -20.07
N VAL A 276 -24.73 20.83 -18.95
CA VAL A 276 -25.71 21.52 -18.10
C VAL A 276 -25.99 22.90 -18.69
N PRO A 277 -27.27 23.31 -18.89
CA PRO A 277 -27.58 24.62 -19.45
C PRO A 277 -26.96 25.78 -18.63
N ALA A 278 -26.37 26.77 -19.31
CA ALA A 278 -25.79 27.95 -18.65
C ALA A 278 -26.82 28.77 -17.84
N GLY A 279 -28.10 28.73 -18.24
CA GLY A 279 -29.20 29.37 -17.52
C GLY A 279 -29.93 28.46 -16.53
N ALA A 280 -29.39 27.28 -16.20
CA ALA A 280 -30.02 26.40 -15.23
C ALA A 280 -30.07 27.07 -13.85
N ALA A 281 -31.25 27.06 -13.22
CA ALA A 281 -31.43 27.63 -11.89
C ALA A 281 -30.67 26.78 -10.85
N VAL A 282 -30.05 27.45 -9.88
CA VAL A 282 -29.51 26.76 -8.69
C VAL A 282 -30.64 26.00 -7.99
N GLY A 283 -30.38 24.75 -7.62
CA GLY A 283 -31.35 23.80 -7.09
C GLY A 283 -32.10 23.00 -8.15
N ALA A 284 -31.93 23.29 -9.45
CA ALA A 284 -32.49 22.44 -10.50
C ALA A 284 -31.83 21.05 -10.46
N THR A 285 -32.64 20.01 -10.64
CA THR A 285 -32.18 18.62 -10.64
C THR A 285 -32.45 17.97 -11.99
N LEU A 286 -31.48 17.19 -12.47
CA LEU A 286 -31.63 16.29 -13.62
C LEU A 286 -31.58 14.86 -13.10
N PRO A 287 -32.72 14.14 -13.07
CA PRO A 287 -32.73 12.74 -12.63
C PRO A 287 -31.85 11.86 -13.49
N LEU A 288 -30.92 11.14 -12.87
CA LEU A 288 -30.11 10.09 -13.47
C LEU A 288 -30.57 8.76 -12.91
N TYR A 289 -31.05 7.86 -13.77
CA TYR A 289 -31.70 6.64 -13.31
C TYR A 289 -31.53 5.48 -14.28
N ASN A 290 -31.67 4.27 -13.75
CA ASN A 290 -31.70 3.06 -14.55
C ASN A 290 -33.06 2.87 -15.24
N ARG A 291 -33.05 2.81 -16.57
CA ARG A 291 -34.24 2.71 -17.41
C ARG A 291 -34.78 1.29 -17.55
N ASN A 292 -34.05 0.27 -17.09
CA ASN A 292 -34.56 -1.10 -16.94
C ASN A 292 -35.56 -1.22 -15.77
N LEU A 293 -35.85 -0.12 -15.06
CA LEU A 293 -36.71 -0.06 -13.86
C LEU A 293 -36.10 -0.72 -12.62
N TYR A 294 -34.76 -0.82 -12.56
CA TYR A 294 -34.00 -1.09 -11.34
C TYR A 294 -33.98 0.12 -10.40
N VAL A 295 -35.18 0.63 -10.08
CA VAL A 295 -35.45 1.82 -9.28
C VAL A 295 -36.34 1.50 -8.07
N THR A 296 -36.14 0.30 -7.50
CA THR A 296 -36.82 -0.18 -6.30
C THR A 296 -35.81 -0.80 -5.34
N ASN A 297 -36.13 -0.78 -4.04
CA ASN A 297 -35.42 -1.48 -2.97
C ASN A 297 -36.31 -2.60 -2.48
N ASN A 298 -35.91 -3.85 -2.73
CA ASN A 298 -36.70 -5.02 -2.36
C ASN A 298 -38.17 -4.92 -2.83
N GLY A 299 -38.38 -4.42 -4.06
CA GLY A 299 -39.71 -4.23 -4.66
C GLY A 299 -40.47 -2.96 -4.23
N ALA A 300 -39.95 -2.16 -3.30
CA ALA A 300 -40.53 -0.87 -2.92
C ALA A 300 -39.85 0.30 -3.66
N GLY A 301 -40.63 1.16 -4.30
CA GLY A 301 -40.15 2.36 -4.99
C GLY A 301 -40.62 3.66 -4.32
N PRO A 302 -39.94 4.80 -4.57
CA PRO A 302 -38.70 4.93 -5.35
C PRO A 302 -37.48 4.38 -4.60
N GLY A 303 -36.57 3.74 -5.33
CA GLY A 303 -35.34 3.15 -4.77
C GLY A 303 -34.29 2.87 -5.84
N GLY A 304 -33.36 1.97 -5.55
CA GLY A 304 -32.43 1.41 -6.52
C GLY A 304 -31.45 2.41 -7.16
N MET A 305 -31.11 2.15 -8.41
CA MET A 305 -30.09 2.86 -9.18
C MET A 305 -30.66 4.17 -9.73
N PHE A 306 -30.81 5.13 -8.82
CA PHE A 306 -31.33 6.47 -9.06
C PHE A 306 -30.50 7.49 -8.29
N THR A 307 -30.14 8.60 -8.91
CA THR A 307 -29.57 9.80 -8.27
C THR A 307 -29.96 11.03 -9.09
N THR A 308 -29.41 12.20 -8.78
CA THR A 308 -29.64 13.43 -9.55
C THR A 308 -28.34 14.16 -9.81
N LEU A 309 -28.25 14.83 -10.96
CA LEU A 309 -27.32 15.96 -11.09
C LEU A 309 -28.01 17.19 -10.51
N THR A 310 -27.46 17.78 -9.46
CA THR A 310 -28.01 18.96 -8.80
C THR A 310 -27.18 20.19 -9.12
N VAL A 311 -27.82 21.23 -9.67
CA VAL A 311 -27.18 22.49 -10.00
C VAL A 311 -26.93 23.28 -8.71
N ALA A 312 -25.67 23.44 -8.32
CA ALA A 312 -25.26 24.14 -7.10
C ALA A 312 -24.72 25.56 -7.40
N SER A 313 -24.74 26.44 -6.39
CA SER A 313 -24.12 27.77 -6.48
C SER A 313 -22.61 27.70 -6.24
N GLY A 314 -21.83 28.31 -7.14
CA GLY A 314 -20.36 28.36 -7.07
C GLY A 314 -19.68 27.43 -8.09
N PRO A 315 -18.41 27.68 -8.44
CA PRO A 315 -17.64 26.73 -9.23
C PRO A 315 -17.48 25.45 -8.40
N PRO A 316 -17.96 24.29 -8.88
CA PRO A 316 -17.74 23.04 -8.19
C PRO A 316 -16.28 22.63 -8.37
N PRO A 317 -15.80 21.65 -7.59
CA PRO A 317 -14.41 21.21 -7.69
C PRO A 317 -14.12 20.81 -9.13
N PRO A 318 -12.99 21.25 -9.73
CA PRO A 318 -12.53 20.64 -10.98
C PRO A 318 -12.40 19.12 -10.78
N PRO A 319 -12.38 18.32 -11.87
CA PRO A 319 -12.11 16.89 -11.77
C PRO A 319 -10.92 16.69 -10.85
N PRO A 320 -10.99 15.78 -9.85
CA PRO A 320 -9.86 15.54 -8.98
C PRO A 320 -8.65 15.24 -9.87
N PRO A 321 -7.54 15.98 -9.76
CA PRO A 321 -6.32 15.57 -10.45
C PRO A 321 -5.99 14.14 -9.97
N PRO A 322 -5.21 13.36 -10.74
CA PRO A 322 -4.55 12.21 -10.15
C PRO A 322 -3.93 12.67 -8.82
N PRO A 323 -4.03 11.86 -7.75
CA PRO A 323 -3.37 12.19 -6.50
C PRO A 323 -1.94 12.62 -6.88
N PRO A 324 -1.44 13.77 -6.37
CA PRO A 324 0.01 13.91 -6.35
C PRO A 324 0.54 12.60 -5.77
N PRO A 325 1.70 12.09 -6.23
CA PRO A 325 2.33 10.97 -5.52
C PRO A 325 2.22 11.31 -4.04
N PRO A 326 1.74 10.38 -3.19
CA PRO A 326 1.68 10.65 -1.77
C PRO A 326 2.98 11.35 -1.42
N PRO A 327 2.99 12.46 -0.66
CA PRO A 327 4.15 12.64 0.17
C PRO A 327 4.13 11.38 1.02
N ALA A 328 4.89 10.38 0.60
CA ALA A 328 5.42 9.40 1.51
C ALA A 328 6.13 10.28 2.53
N SER A 329 5.44 10.64 3.61
CA SER A 329 6.19 10.72 4.85
C SER A 329 6.61 9.27 5.04
N ASP A 330 7.87 9.00 4.73
CA ASP A 330 8.46 7.71 4.96
C ASP A 330 8.10 7.26 6.39
N LEU A 331 7.65 6.02 6.51
CA LEU A 331 7.47 5.42 7.81
C LEU A 331 8.86 5.27 8.43
N ILE A 332 8.90 5.38 9.75
CA ILE A 332 10.14 5.28 10.52
C ILE A 332 10.01 4.01 11.34
N PHE A 333 10.82 3.01 11.03
CA PHE A 333 10.92 1.77 11.77
C PHE A 333 12.09 1.86 12.73
N VAL A 334 11.90 1.39 13.96
CA VAL A 334 12.94 1.41 14.99
C VAL A 334 12.89 0.14 15.85
N SER A 335 14.05 -0.37 16.25
CA SER A 335 14.24 -1.20 17.45
C SER A 335 14.80 -0.34 18.59
N SER A 336 14.94 -0.90 19.78
CA SER A 336 15.35 -0.15 20.97
C SER A 336 16.32 -0.94 21.82
N SER A 337 17.39 -0.28 22.29
CA SER A 337 18.41 -0.93 23.13
C SER A 337 17.95 -1.27 24.54
N SER A 338 16.69 -1.00 24.84
CA SER A 338 16.04 -1.28 26.11
C SER A 338 14.54 -1.44 25.94
N ASN A 339 13.93 -2.23 26.82
CA ASN A 339 12.49 -2.32 26.93
C ASN A 339 11.89 -0.97 27.35
N GLY A 340 10.76 -0.62 26.75
CA GLY A 340 10.16 0.69 26.96
C GLY A 340 8.67 0.73 26.66
N ALA A 341 8.15 1.95 26.53
CA ALA A 341 6.79 2.16 26.07
C ALA A 341 6.64 3.50 25.33
N VAL A 342 5.98 3.47 24.17
CA VAL A 342 5.64 4.65 23.37
C VAL A 342 4.12 4.80 23.22
N ASN A 343 3.57 5.93 23.63
CA ASN A 343 2.14 6.23 23.49
C ASN A 343 1.18 5.11 23.98
N GLY A 344 1.59 4.34 24.99
CA GLY A 344 0.81 3.24 25.57
C GLY A 344 1.06 1.87 24.92
N LEU A 345 1.86 1.78 23.88
CA LEU A 345 2.42 0.54 23.34
C LEU A 345 3.66 0.18 24.16
N SER A 346 3.65 -0.96 24.86
CA SER A 346 4.85 -1.52 25.49
C SER A 346 5.62 -2.34 24.48
N PHE A 347 6.94 -2.32 24.57
CA PHE A 347 7.84 -3.08 23.70
C PHE A 347 9.03 -3.57 24.52
N ALA A 348 9.61 -4.67 24.08
CA ALA A 348 10.89 -5.17 24.53
C ALA A 348 12.00 -4.77 23.57
N ASP A 349 13.24 -4.98 23.99
CA ASP A 349 14.45 -4.71 23.24
C ASP A 349 14.51 -5.54 21.93
N GLU A 350 13.95 -6.75 21.94
CA GLU A 350 13.85 -7.59 20.74
C GLU A 350 12.76 -7.21 19.71
N ASP A 351 12.06 -6.10 19.90
CA ASP A 351 10.90 -5.72 19.08
C ASP A 351 11.23 -4.68 18.01
N ILE A 352 10.53 -4.75 16.86
CA ILE A 352 10.56 -3.70 15.84
C ILE A 352 9.23 -2.94 15.85
N LEU A 353 9.32 -1.61 15.96
CA LEU A 353 8.20 -0.68 15.98
C LEU A 353 8.15 0.13 14.69
N VAL A 354 6.97 0.68 14.38
CA VAL A 354 6.79 1.67 13.30
C VAL A 354 6.11 2.92 13.82
N TYR A 355 6.66 4.07 13.44
CA TYR A 355 6.08 5.39 13.60
C TYR A 355 5.62 5.94 12.25
N ASN A 356 4.39 6.45 12.21
CA ASN A 356 3.83 7.12 11.03
C ASN A 356 3.83 8.64 11.24
N PRO A 357 4.73 9.41 10.60
CA PRO A 357 4.81 10.86 10.81
C PRO A 357 3.57 11.62 10.34
N GLY A 358 2.82 11.06 9.38
CA GLY A 358 1.59 11.66 8.86
C GLY A 358 0.42 11.61 9.84
N THR A 359 0.41 10.63 10.78
CA THR A 359 -0.67 10.44 11.76
C THR A 359 -0.23 10.59 13.21
N GLY A 360 1.08 10.49 13.48
CA GLY A 360 1.64 10.42 14.83
C GLY A 360 1.42 9.07 15.53
N ALA A 361 1.01 8.03 14.79
CA ALA A 361 0.69 6.73 15.36
C ALA A 361 1.92 5.83 15.46
N TRP A 362 1.95 4.99 16.50
CA TRP A 362 2.91 3.91 16.71
C TRP A 362 2.22 2.56 16.58
N ALA A 363 2.92 1.55 16.06
CA ALA A 363 2.47 0.17 16.03
C ALA A 363 3.64 -0.82 16.18
N MET A 364 3.34 -2.01 16.71
CA MET A 364 4.26 -3.15 16.73
C MET A 364 4.33 -3.76 15.32
N VAL A 365 5.54 -4.04 14.85
CA VAL A 365 5.81 -4.68 13.54
C VAL A 365 6.29 -6.10 13.70
N PHE A 366 7.20 -6.32 14.63
CA PHE A 366 7.78 -7.61 14.93
C PHE A 366 7.89 -7.70 16.45
N ASP A 367 7.29 -8.74 17.00
CA ASP A 367 7.34 -9.07 18.43
C ASP A 367 8.33 -10.23 18.59
N GLY A 368 9.54 -9.91 19.05
CA GLY A 368 10.62 -10.89 19.12
C GLY A 368 10.39 -11.95 20.19
N SER A 369 9.66 -11.58 21.24
CA SER A 369 9.26 -12.45 22.33
C SER A 369 8.47 -13.67 21.83
N ASP A 370 7.70 -13.53 20.75
CA ASP A 370 6.89 -14.62 20.18
C ASP A 370 7.70 -15.67 19.39
N VAL A 371 8.85 -15.28 18.84
CA VAL A 371 9.63 -16.14 17.91
C VAL A 371 10.94 -16.66 18.49
N GLY A 372 11.12 -16.51 19.80
CA GLY A 372 12.25 -17.08 20.52
C GLY A 372 13.52 -16.25 20.45
N VAL A 373 13.39 -14.95 20.17
CA VAL A 373 14.46 -13.97 20.38
C VAL A 373 14.31 -13.24 21.73
N GLY A 374 13.29 -13.58 22.53
CA GLY A 374 13.10 -13.00 23.86
C GLY A 374 14.31 -13.22 24.78
N GLY A 375 14.91 -12.12 25.24
CA GLY A 375 16.11 -12.10 26.09
C GLY A 375 17.45 -11.88 25.38
N THR A 376 17.41 -11.51 24.10
CA THR A 376 18.51 -10.87 23.35
C THR A 376 17.94 -9.61 22.69
N ASP A 377 18.79 -8.70 22.24
CA ASP A 377 18.36 -7.47 21.58
C ASP A 377 18.45 -7.60 20.04
N VAL A 378 17.52 -6.98 19.33
CA VAL A 378 17.57 -6.83 17.86
C VAL A 378 18.22 -5.49 17.58
N ASN A 379 19.54 -5.50 17.42
CA ASN A 379 20.36 -4.30 17.20
C ASN A 379 20.56 -3.98 15.70
N GLY A 380 19.66 -4.45 14.82
CA GLY A 380 19.79 -4.18 13.39
C GLY A 380 18.81 -4.99 12.57
N PHE A 381 18.14 -4.33 11.62
CA PHE A 381 17.22 -5.01 10.72
C PHE A 381 17.12 -4.33 9.36
N ALA A 382 16.66 -5.08 8.36
CA ALA A 382 16.32 -4.56 7.05
C ALA A 382 15.17 -5.34 6.41
N PHE A 383 14.22 -4.64 5.81
CA PHE A 383 13.10 -5.23 5.09
C PHE A 383 13.43 -5.48 3.63
N LEU A 384 13.13 -6.69 3.15
CA LEU A 384 13.35 -7.06 1.76
C LEU A 384 12.06 -6.98 0.94
N GLU A 385 12.20 -6.81 -0.38
CA GLU A 385 11.06 -6.71 -1.30
C GLU A 385 10.14 -7.94 -1.29
N ASP A 386 10.66 -9.10 -0.87
CA ASP A 386 9.90 -10.35 -0.73
C ASP A 386 9.11 -10.46 0.58
N GLY A 387 9.15 -9.41 1.42
CA GLY A 387 8.46 -9.34 2.71
C GLY A 387 9.20 -10.02 3.85
N THR A 388 10.42 -10.54 3.62
CA THR A 388 11.27 -11.07 4.69
C THR A 388 12.03 -9.96 5.41
N ILE A 389 12.50 -10.26 6.62
CA ILE A 389 13.26 -9.32 7.45
C ILE A 389 14.64 -9.93 7.69
N LEU A 390 15.69 -9.16 7.44
CA LEU A 390 17.04 -9.48 7.90
C LEU A 390 17.25 -8.91 9.29
N MET A 391 17.94 -9.63 10.15
CA MET A 391 18.16 -9.24 11.55
C MET A 391 19.56 -9.61 12.02
N THR A 392 20.10 -8.79 12.90
CA THR A 392 21.31 -9.03 13.72
C THR A 392 20.93 -9.01 15.20
N PHE A 393 21.83 -9.49 16.06
CA PHE A 393 21.60 -9.58 17.49
C PHE A 393 22.85 -9.13 18.26
N ASP A 394 22.63 -8.60 19.47
CA ASP A 394 23.69 -8.11 20.35
C ASP A 394 24.54 -9.21 21.00
N ASN A 395 24.07 -10.47 20.98
CA ASN A 395 24.75 -11.63 21.52
C ASN A 395 24.44 -12.88 20.68
N PRO A 396 25.26 -13.95 20.77
CA PRO A 396 24.96 -15.21 20.11
C PRO A 396 23.64 -15.80 20.62
N VAL A 397 22.71 -16.07 19.71
CA VAL A 397 21.34 -16.50 20.01
C VAL A 397 21.04 -17.89 19.45
N THR A 398 20.25 -18.68 20.17
CA THR A 398 19.79 -19.99 19.69
C THR A 398 18.37 -19.89 19.17
N LEU A 399 18.21 -19.93 17.85
CA LEU A 399 16.94 -19.73 17.16
C LEU A 399 16.25 -21.06 16.83
N ASN A 400 14.94 -21.07 17.01
CA ASN A 400 14.11 -22.23 16.74
C ASN A 400 14.21 -22.67 15.27
N GLY A 401 14.66 -23.90 15.05
CA GLY A 401 14.76 -24.51 13.72
C GLY A 401 16.04 -24.20 12.95
N LEU A 402 16.87 -23.24 13.39
CA LEU A 402 18.14 -22.87 12.78
C LEU A 402 19.34 -23.36 13.59
N GLY A 403 19.29 -23.22 14.93
CA GLY A 403 20.42 -23.50 15.82
C GLY A 403 21.01 -22.21 16.41
N THR A 404 22.24 -22.30 16.93
CA THR A 404 22.98 -21.13 17.42
C THR A 404 23.57 -20.36 16.25
N VAL A 405 23.31 -19.06 16.21
CA VAL A 405 23.94 -18.08 15.32
C VAL A 405 24.79 -17.15 16.16
N ASP A 406 25.90 -16.68 15.60
CA ASP A 406 26.78 -15.71 16.25
C ASP A 406 26.21 -14.29 16.10
N ASP A 407 26.66 -13.36 16.93
CA ASP A 407 26.40 -11.91 16.84
C ASP A 407 27.08 -11.24 15.63
N SER A 408 27.99 -11.95 14.96
CA SER A 408 28.54 -11.58 13.64
C SER A 408 27.73 -12.09 12.44
N ASP A 409 26.67 -12.86 12.66
CA ASP A 409 25.82 -13.43 11.61
C ASP A 409 24.58 -12.57 11.31
N ILE A 410 24.05 -12.69 10.09
CA ILE A 410 22.75 -12.11 9.74
C ILE A 410 21.77 -13.24 9.44
N VAL A 411 20.62 -13.21 10.10
CA VAL A 411 19.54 -14.16 9.84
C VAL A 411 18.45 -13.52 9.01
N ARG A 412 17.77 -14.35 8.22
CA ARG A 412 16.53 -13.99 7.54
C ARG A 412 15.36 -14.59 8.28
N PHE A 413 14.47 -13.75 8.76
CA PHE A 413 13.15 -14.12 9.24
C PHE A 413 12.15 -14.10 8.09
N THR A 414 11.52 -15.26 7.84
CA THR A 414 10.39 -15.38 6.90
C THR A 414 9.10 -15.36 7.71
N PRO A 415 8.36 -14.25 7.72
CA PRO A 415 7.14 -14.14 8.51
C PRO A 415 6.02 -14.99 7.93
N THR A 416 5.27 -15.63 8.81
CA THR A 416 3.90 -16.12 8.57
C THR A 416 2.85 -15.21 9.24
N SER A 417 3.26 -14.43 10.24
CA SER A 417 2.49 -13.37 10.90
C SER A 417 3.45 -12.31 11.48
N LEU A 418 3.03 -11.04 11.48
CA LEU A 418 3.78 -9.89 12.02
C LEU A 418 2.88 -9.05 12.93
N GLY A 419 3.45 -8.18 13.76
CA GLY A 419 2.74 -7.39 14.77
C GLY A 419 2.87 -8.00 16.16
N SER A 420 1.93 -7.73 17.06
CA SER A 420 1.97 -8.23 18.46
C SER A 420 1.72 -9.75 18.60
N THR A 421 1.70 -10.47 17.49
CA THR A 421 1.59 -11.93 17.43
C THR A 421 2.42 -12.37 16.24
N THR A 422 3.73 -12.38 16.43
CA THR A 422 4.70 -12.65 15.38
C THR A 422 4.94 -14.15 15.26
N ALA A 423 4.97 -14.64 14.04
CA ALA A 423 5.25 -16.05 13.74
C ALA A 423 6.00 -16.15 12.44
N GLY A 424 6.90 -17.13 12.33
CA GLY A 424 7.71 -17.31 11.14
C GLY A 424 8.83 -18.31 11.36
N THR A 425 9.79 -18.33 10.44
CA THR A 425 10.95 -19.22 10.50
C THR A 425 12.23 -18.46 10.18
N PHE A 426 13.31 -18.79 10.89
CA PHE A 426 14.64 -18.25 10.64
C PHE A 426 15.45 -19.14 9.70
N THR A 427 16.25 -18.50 8.84
CA THR A 427 17.30 -19.13 8.03
C THR A 427 18.55 -18.27 8.07
N LEU A 428 19.75 -18.87 8.07
CA LEU A 428 21.00 -18.11 7.98
C LEU A 428 21.10 -17.42 6.61
N PHE A 429 21.33 -16.11 6.61
CA PHE A 429 21.49 -15.31 5.39
C PHE A 429 22.96 -14.97 5.12
N PHE A 430 23.74 -14.74 6.17
CA PHE A 430 25.13 -14.34 6.10
C PHE A 430 25.88 -14.93 7.31
N ASP A 431 27.01 -15.57 7.07
CA ASP A 431 27.92 -16.09 8.09
C ASP A 431 29.13 -15.15 8.17
N GLY A 432 29.26 -14.42 9.29
CA GLY A 432 30.30 -13.39 9.43
C GLY A 432 31.70 -13.98 9.57
N SER A 433 31.79 -15.14 10.20
CA SER A 433 33.04 -15.82 10.48
C SER A 433 33.76 -16.30 9.20
N ASP A 434 32.98 -16.65 8.17
CA ASP A 434 33.48 -17.03 6.85
C ASP A 434 34.20 -15.88 6.12
N VAL A 435 33.86 -14.64 6.45
CA VAL A 435 34.37 -13.43 5.80
C VAL A 435 35.09 -12.48 6.75
N GLY A 436 35.59 -13.04 7.86
CA GLY A 436 36.62 -12.41 8.70
C GLY A 436 36.11 -11.60 9.88
N LEU A 437 34.80 -11.59 10.17
CA LEU A 437 34.26 -11.07 11.43
C LEU A 437 34.44 -12.18 12.47
N THR A 438 35.52 -12.12 13.27
CA THR A 438 35.94 -13.26 14.12
C THR A 438 36.32 -12.89 15.54
N THR A 439 36.15 -11.62 15.89
CA THR A 439 36.46 -11.07 17.21
C THR A 439 35.23 -10.38 17.79
N ASN A 440 35.14 -10.28 19.11
CA ASN A 440 34.04 -9.60 19.81
C ASN A 440 33.94 -8.09 19.52
N ASP A 441 34.92 -7.50 18.81
CA ASP A 441 34.84 -6.10 18.36
C ASP A 441 34.25 -6.02 16.94
N GLU A 442 33.95 -7.16 16.29
CA GLU A 442 33.48 -7.28 14.90
C GLU A 442 32.03 -7.78 14.81
N ASP A 443 31.29 -7.72 15.92
CA ASP A 443 29.87 -8.06 16.03
C ASP A 443 29.06 -7.05 15.20
N ILE A 444 28.05 -7.50 14.45
CA ILE A 444 27.28 -6.61 13.58
C ILE A 444 26.18 -5.91 14.39
N ASP A 445 26.15 -4.58 14.34
CA ASP A 445 25.25 -3.73 15.13
C ASP A 445 24.49 -2.70 14.29
N ALA A 446 24.62 -2.76 12.96
CA ALA A 446 23.70 -2.09 12.05
C ALA A 446 23.77 -2.74 10.67
N ILE A 447 22.64 -2.81 9.95
CA ILE A 447 22.60 -3.30 8.57
C ILE A 447 21.79 -2.38 7.67
N GLY A 448 22.19 -2.27 6.40
CA GLY A 448 21.49 -1.52 5.38
C GLY A 448 21.85 -1.99 3.97
N PHE A 449 21.28 -1.34 2.95
CA PHE A 449 21.54 -1.71 1.56
C PHE A 449 21.85 -0.49 0.71
N THR A 450 22.95 -0.56 -0.01
CA THR A 450 23.26 0.42 -1.07
C THR A 450 22.13 0.45 -2.13
N PRO A 451 21.98 1.55 -2.89
CA PRO A 451 21.00 1.63 -3.98
C PRO A 451 21.11 0.52 -5.05
N ASP A 452 22.29 -0.07 -5.21
CA ASP A 452 22.56 -1.21 -6.10
C ASP A 452 22.34 -2.59 -5.43
N GLY A 453 21.88 -2.62 -4.18
CA GLY A 453 21.44 -3.82 -3.47
C GLY A 453 22.56 -4.59 -2.74
N ARG A 454 23.73 -3.98 -2.54
CA ARG A 454 24.81 -4.58 -1.72
C ARG A 454 24.61 -4.29 -0.23
N LEU A 455 24.85 -5.30 0.59
CA LEU A 455 24.77 -5.25 2.05
C LEU A 455 25.82 -4.28 2.61
N VAL A 456 25.38 -3.38 3.48
CA VAL A 456 26.20 -2.46 4.27
C VAL A 456 26.04 -2.85 5.73
N VAL A 457 27.13 -2.87 6.49
CA VAL A 457 27.11 -3.14 7.92
C VAL A 457 27.96 -2.14 8.70
N SER A 458 27.61 -1.93 9.96
CA SER A 458 28.48 -1.39 11.02
C SER A 458 28.97 -2.56 11.90
N THR A 459 29.98 -2.30 12.74
CA THR A 459 30.40 -3.25 13.78
C THR A 459 30.56 -2.55 15.12
N LEU A 460 30.31 -3.29 16.21
CA LEU A 460 30.39 -2.81 17.60
C LEU A 460 31.73 -2.13 17.98
N GLY A 461 32.81 -2.50 17.31
CA GLY A 461 34.15 -2.02 17.58
C GLY A 461 34.98 -1.87 16.31
N ASN A 462 36.31 -1.88 16.48
CA ASN A 462 37.23 -1.82 15.36
C ASN A 462 37.23 -3.15 14.58
N PHE A 463 37.05 -3.09 13.27
CA PHE A 463 37.10 -4.27 12.41
C PHE A 463 38.40 -4.38 11.60
N SER A 464 38.74 -5.61 11.19
CA SER A 464 39.85 -5.90 10.27
C SER A 464 39.53 -7.08 9.34
N VAL A 465 38.87 -6.80 8.23
CA VAL A 465 38.27 -7.79 7.34
C VAL A 465 38.99 -7.94 5.97
N PRO A 466 38.78 -9.04 5.24
CA PRO A 466 39.36 -9.26 3.91
C PRO A 466 38.80 -8.29 2.84
N GLY A 467 39.69 -7.64 2.11
CA GLY A 467 39.36 -6.74 1.01
C GLY A 467 39.74 -7.29 -0.38
N PRO A 468 39.38 -6.56 -1.46
CA PRO A 468 39.67 -6.95 -2.83
C PRO A 468 41.15 -7.20 -3.08
N ALA A 469 41.47 -8.15 -3.97
CA ALA A 469 42.84 -8.48 -4.35
C ALA A 469 43.76 -8.87 -3.16
N GLY A 470 43.20 -9.37 -2.06
CA GLY A 470 43.93 -9.81 -0.87
C GLY A 470 44.42 -8.67 0.01
N THR A 471 43.83 -7.48 -0.10
CA THR A 471 44.05 -6.40 0.87
C THR A 471 43.30 -6.67 2.17
N THR A 472 43.56 -5.86 3.19
CA THR A 472 42.78 -5.79 4.43
C THR A 472 42.07 -4.45 4.47
N VAL A 473 40.80 -4.45 4.85
CA VAL A 473 40.03 -3.23 5.15
C VAL A 473 39.88 -3.17 6.67
N SER A 474 40.19 -2.03 7.25
CA SER A 474 40.08 -1.79 8.68
C SER A 474 39.46 -0.42 8.91
N GLY A 475 38.70 -0.30 9.99
CA GLY A 475 38.02 0.92 10.41
C GLY A 475 37.71 0.88 11.90
N ALA A 476 36.98 1.89 12.35
CA ALA A 476 36.50 2.05 13.72
C ALA A 476 34.98 1.76 13.82
N ASP A 477 34.44 1.87 15.03
CA ASP A 477 33.03 1.63 15.36
C ASP A 477 32.08 2.62 14.65
N GLU A 478 32.55 3.81 14.28
CA GLU A 478 31.74 4.77 13.52
C GLU A 478 31.71 4.56 11.98
N ASP A 479 32.33 3.49 11.47
CA ASP A 479 32.51 3.26 10.03
C ASP A 479 31.53 2.22 9.47
N LEU A 480 31.07 2.42 8.23
CA LEU A 480 30.28 1.42 7.50
C LEU A 480 31.11 0.75 6.42
N ILE A 481 31.00 -0.57 6.32
CA ILE A 481 31.60 -1.39 5.25
C ILE A 481 30.52 -2.01 4.37
N VAL A 482 30.79 -2.10 3.08
CA VAL A 482 29.91 -2.73 2.08
C VAL A 482 30.50 -4.07 1.62
N PHE A 483 29.64 -5.08 1.53
CA PHE A 483 30.01 -6.43 1.14
C PHE A 483 29.79 -6.68 -0.36
N ASP A 484 30.85 -7.06 -1.07
CA ASP A 484 30.78 -7.58 -2.44
C ASP A 484 30.65 -9.11 -2.41
N ALA A 485 29.41 -9.58 -2.36
CA ALA A 485 29.08 -10.98 -2.18
C ALA A 485 29.37 -11.82 -3.44
N THR A 486 30.13 -12.90 -3.27
CA THR A 486 30.21 -14.02 -4.23
C THR A 486 29.20 -15.12 -3.88
N SER A 487 28.98 -15.39 -2.59
CA SER A 487 27.93 -16.26 -2.06
C SER A 487 27.43 -15.77 -0.70
N LEU A 488 26.18 -16.08 -0.38
CA LEU A 488 25.50 -15.81 0.89
C LEU A 488 24.99 -17.14 1.49
N GLY A 489 24.68 -17.14 2.78
CA GLY A 489 24.22 -18.30 3.55
C GLY A 489 25.33 -18.90 4.42
N ALA A 490 25.28 -20.21 4.67
CA ALA A 490 26.24 -20.89 5.56
C ALA A 490 27.65 -21.11 4.98
N ASP A 491 27.86 -20.78 3.71
CA ASP A 491 29.17 -20.77 3.06
C ASP A 491 29.36 -19.37 2.44
N THR A 492 29.34 -18.33 3.29
CA THR A 492 29.39 -16.94 2.83
C THR A 492 30.77 -16.65 2.23
N SER A 493 30.83 -15.96 1.09
CA SER A 493 32.11 -15.60 0.49
C SER A 493 32.01 -14.29 -0.27
N GLY A 494 33.08 -13.51 -0.22
CA GLY A 494 33.12 -12.18 -0.82
C GLY A 494 34.29 -11.37 -0.26
N THR A 495 34.27 -10.06 -0.51
CA THR A 495 35.23 -9.11 0.04
C THR A 495 34.54 -7.84 0.48
N TRP A 496 35.16 -7.14 1.43
CA TRP A 496 34.64 -5.89 1.98
C TRP A 496 35.33 -4.67 1.38
N GLU A 497 34.59 -3.56 1.30
CA GLU A 497 35.09 -2.24 0.98
C GLU A 497 34.59 -1.24 2.01
N LEU A 498 35.40 -0.22 2.36
CA LEU A 498 34.92 0.88 3.19
C LEU A 498 33.88 1.68 2.40
N TYR A 499 32.69 1.85 2.98
CA TYR A 499 31.56 2.55 2.37
C TYR A 499 31.42 3.96 2.95
N PHE A 500 31.56 4.10 4.26
CA PHE A 500 31.46 5.36 4.99
C PHE A 500 32.51 5.36 6.10
N ASP A 501 33.44 6.30 6.03
CA ASP A 501 34.39 6.65 7.09
C ASP A 501 33.77 7.73 8.00
N GLY A 502 33.36 7.36 9.22
CA GLY A 502 32.72 8.26 10.20
C GLY A 502 33.70 9.24 10.83
N SER A 503 34.95 8.81 10.95
CA SER A 503 36.08 9.59 11.45
C SER A 503 36.32 10.85 10.60
N ASP A 504 36.14 10.75 9.28
CA ASP A 504 36.22 11.88 8.33
C ASP A 504 35.09 12.91 8.48
N VAL A 505 33.98 12.53 9.11
CA VAL A 505 32.77 13.35 9.27
C VAL A 505 32.41 13.68 10.71
N VAL A 506 33.40 13.57 11.60
CA VAL A 506 33.39 14.05 12.99
C VAL A 506 32.54 13.19 13.94
N LEU A 507 32.19 11.96 13.55
CA LEU A 507 31.71 10.93 14.48
C LEU A 507 32.95 10.32 15.14
N THR A 508 33.43 10.90 16.23
CA THR A 508 34.75 10.54 16.83
C THR A 508 34.72 10.40 18.35
N ALA A 509 33.59 10.69 18.98
CA ALA A 509 33.37 10.37 20.39
C ALA A 509 32.90 8.91 20.51
N GLY A 510 33.29 8.23 21.59
CA GLY A 510 32.82 6.85 21.86
C GLY A 510 31.33 6.73 22.23
N SER A 511 30.51 7.75 21.93
CA SER A 511 29.04 7.68 21.94
C SER A 511 28.44 7.94 20.55
N GLU A 512 29.30 8.12 19.54
CA GLU A 512 28.97 8.40 18.13
C GLU A 512 29.18 7.15 17.24
N ASP A 513 29.32 5.99 17.88
CA ASP A 513 29.20 4.65 17.31
C ASP A 513 27.85 4.51 16.58
N ILE A 514 27.85 3.99 15.36
CA ILE A 514 26.65 3.91 14.51
C ILE A 514 25.88 2.65 14.86
N TRP A 515 24.75 2.83 15.54
CA TRP A 515 23.85 1.73 15.91
C TRP A 515 22.68 1.56 14.94
N GLY A 516 22.51 2.43 13.96
CA GLY A 516 21.39 2.31 13.03
C GLY A 516 21.69 2.97 11.72
N VAL A 517 21.39 2.25 10.63
CA VAL A 517 21.61 2.74 9.27
C VAL A 517 20.41 2.41 8.37
N SER A 518 19.95 3.38 7.61
CA SER A 518 19.03 3.17 6.50
C SER A 518 19.51 3.98 5.29
N ILE A 519 19.49 3.39 4.09
CA ILE A 519 19.99 4.05 2.88
C ILE A 519 18.87 4.15 1.86
N ASP A 520 18.55 5.37 1.43
CA ASP A 520 17.51 5.63 0.44
C ASP A 520 17.95 5.08 -0.93
N SER A 521 17.21 4.11 -1.46
CA SER A 521 17.52 3.52 -2.77
C SER A 521 17.35 4.48 -3.95
N SER A 522 16.62 5.59 -3.78
CA SER A 522 16.32 6.55 -4.84
C SER A 522 17.36 7.66 -4.98
N ASP A 523 17.97 8.08 -3.86
CA ASP A 523 18.90 9.22 -3.85
C ASP A 523 20.20 8.99 -3.05
N GLY A 524 20.33 7.84 -2.38
CA GLY A 524 21.54 7.45 -1.65
C GLY A 524 21.79 8.22 -0.36
N LYS A 525 20.79 8.94 0.18
CA LYS A 525 20.88 9.49 1.54
C LYS A 525 21.04 8.39 2.56
N ILE A 526 21.87 8.64 3.56
CA ILE A 526 22.12 7.72 4.66
C ILE A 526 21.49 8.32 5.91
N TYR A 527 20.47 7.65 6.44
CA TYR A 527 19.86 7.92 7.73
C TYR A 527 20.64 7.17 8.79
N LEU A 528 20.97 7.84 9.88
CA LEU A 528 21.83 7.33 10.94
C LEU A 528 21.22 7.60 12.33
N THR A 529 21.46 6.67 13.24
CA THR A 529 21.42 6.87 14.70
C THR A 529 22.79 6.56 15.29
N THR A 530 23.01 6.93 16.55
CA THR A 530 24.24 6.62 17.27
C THR A 530 23.94 6.06 18.66
N GLN A 531 24.89 5.35 19.27
CA GLN A 531 24.79 4.83 20.65
C GLN A 531 24.30 5.87 21.67
N GLY A 532 24.65 7.14 21.48
CA GLY A 532 24.21 8.21 22.35
C GLY A 532 24.18 9.55 21.66
N ALA A 533 24.62 10.58 22.39
CA ALA A 533 24.63 11.94 21.86
C ALA A 533 25.64 12.10 20.73
N PHE A 534 25.20 12.74 19.64
CA PHE A 534 26.03 13.07 18.49
C PHE A 534 26.06 14.58 18.22
N ALA A 535 27.16 15.05 17.64
CA ALA A 535 27.26 16.42 17.14
C ALA A 535 28.11 16.49 15.87
N VAL A 536 27.44 16.66 14.73
CA VAL A 536 28.09 16.71 13.42
C VAL A 536 28.20 18.14 12.87
N ASN A 537 29.02 18.30 11.82
CA ASN A 537 29.20 19.58 11.15
C ASN A 537 27.87 20.18 10.64
N GLY A 538 27.78 21.51 10.59
CA GLY A 538 26.55 22.19 10.18
C GLY A 538 25.56 22.48 11.31
N GLY A 539 25.91 22.11 12.55
CA GLY A 539 25.12 22.42 13.75
C GLY A 539 23.96 21.46 13.98
N VAL A 540 24.03 20.26 13.39
CA VAL A 540 23.09 19.17 13.64
C VAL A 540 23.62 18.35 14.82
N SER A 541 22.79 18.14 15.82
CA SER A 541 23.11 17.39 17.04
C SER A 541 21.83 16.84 17.64
N GLY A 542 21.93 15.72 18.35
CA GLY A 542 20.81 15.02 18.97
C GLY A 542 21.29 14.03 20.02
N ASP A 543 20.38 13.14 20.43
CA ASP A 543 20.70 11.95 21.23
C ASP A 543 20.42 10.65 20.46
N GLY A 544 20.60 9.51 21.13
CA GLY A 544 20.47 8.18 20.50
C GLY A 544 19.05 7.84 20.06
N ALA A 545 18.04 8.64 20.44
CA ALA A 545 16.67 8.48 19.94
C ALA A 545 16.44 9.24 18.61
N ASP A 546 17.38 10.07 18.16
CA ASP A 546 17.20 10.96 17.02
C ASP A 546 17.82 10.38 15.75
N ILE A 547 17.14 10.57 14.61
CA ILE A 547 17.66 10.21 13.29
C ILE A 547 18.14 11.47 12.58
N PHE A 548 19.32 11.40 11.99
CA PHE A 548 19.92 12.44 11.17
C PHE A 548 20.40 11.87 9.83
N ILE A 549 20.59 12.74 8.85
CA ILE A 549 20.89 12.36 7.47
C ILE A 549 22.27 12.85 7.07
N CYS A 550 23.13 11.93 6.60
CA CYS A 550 24.21 12.27 5.68
C CYS A 550 23.65 12.32 4.26
N THR A 551 23.71 13.50 3.63
CA THR A 551 23.64 13.60 2.16
C THR A 551 25.07 13.49 1.62
N PRO A 552 25.45 12.38 0.97
CA PRO A 552 26.85 12.15 0.63
C PRO A 552 27.36 13.11 -0.46
N GLY A 553 28.50 13.73 -0.20
CA GLY A 553 29.33 14.40 -1.21
C GLY A 553 30.42 13.48 -1.77
N ALA A 554 30.96 12.61 -0.91
CA ALA A 554 31.88 11.52 -1.23
C ALA A 554 31.74 10.41 -0.19
N LEU A 555 31.97 9.16 -0.61
CA LEU A 555 31.89 7.94 0.21
C LEU A 555 33.19 7.14 0.05
N GLY A 556 33.41 6.19 0.95
CA GLY A 556 34.62 5.37 1.09
C GLY A 556 35.65 5.99 2.04
N ALA A 557 36.94 5.70 1.84
CA ALA A 557 38.04 6.20 2.69
C ALA A 557 38.30 7.71 2.66
N THR A 558 37.41 8.47 2.02
CA THR A 558 37.38 9.93 2.10
C THR A 558 35.93 10.37 2.08
N THR A 559 35.30 10.35 3.25
CA THR A 559 33.87 10.64 3.37
C THR A 559 33.63 12.14 3.48
N SER A 560 32.57 12.61 2.84
CA SER A 560 32.06 13.95 3.12
C SER A 560 30.54 13.95 3.07
N CYS A 561 29.92 14.60 4.05
CA CYS A 561 28.47 14.68 4.19
C CYS A 561 28.00 16.13 4.28
N THR A 562 26.82 16.41 3.72
CA THR A 562 26.00 17.53 4.15
C THR A 562 24.95 16.99 5.12
N TRP A 563 24.98 17.46 6.36
CA TRP A 563 24.15 16.96 7.44
C TRP A 563 22.81 17.70 7.56
N SER A 564 21.75 16.97 7.90
CA SER A 564 20.46 17.52 8.31
C SER A 564 19.78 16.65 9.36
N ALA A 565 19.10 17.24 10.34
CA ALA A 565 18.21 16.50 11.22
C ALA A 565 17.01 15.93 10.43
N PHE A 566 16.53 14.75 10.82
CA PHE A 566 15.38 14.11 10.18
C PHE A 566 14.23 13.88 11.15
N TRP A 567 14.48 13.23 12.28
CA TRP A 567 13.45 12.86 13.25
C TRP A 567 13.98 12.98 14.67
N ASP A 568 13.14 13.57 15.55
CA ASP A 568 13.41 13.73 16.99
C ASP A 568 12.55 12.70 17.74
N GLY A 569 13.13 11.57 18.10
CA GLY A 569 12.40 10.44 18.67
C GLY A 569 11.77 10.78 20.01
N SER A 570 12.49 11.56 20.82
CA SER A 570 12.03 12.08 22.10
C SER A 570 10.77 12.94 21.97
N ALA A 571 10.69 13.80 20.95
CA ALA A 571 9.50 14.61 20.65
C ALA A 571 8.29 13.76 20.21
N HIS A 572 8.52 12.51 19.81
CA HIS A 572 7.50 11.58 19.31
C HIS A 572 7.20 10.41 20.26
N GLY A 573 7.66 10.51 21.52
CA GLY A 573 7.31 9.57 22.59
C GLY A 573 8.33 8.46 22.82
N PHE A 574 9.40 8.40 22.00
CA PHE A 574 10.52 7.47 22.14
C PHE A 574 11.62 8.09 23.02
N SER A 575 11.23 8.64 24.18
CA SER A 575 12.11 9.44 25.03
C SER A 575 12.85 8.58 26.06
N GLY A 576 14.17 8.73 26.13
CA GLY A 576 15.00 7.98 27.08
C GLY A 576 15.41 6.58 26.60
N GLU A 577 15.10 6.27 25.35
CA GLU A 577 15.51 5.07 24.62
C GLU A 577 16.64 5.42 23.65
N VAL A 578 17.31 4.41 23.09
CA VAL A 578 18.27 4.55 21.98
C VAL A 578 17.77 3.68 20.84
N ALA A 579 17.66 4.25 19.65
CA ALA A 579 17.28 3.51 18.45
C ALA A 579 18.53 2.84 17.87
N ASP A 580 18.59 1.53 18.01
CA ASP A 580 19.70 0.65 17.64
C ASP A 580 19.40 -0.23 16.43
N GLY A 581 18.40 0.17 15.66
CA GLY A 581 18.08 -0.42 14.39
C GLY A 581 17.03 0.47 13.76
N ILE A 582 17.22 0.83 12.50
CA ILE A 582 16.33 1.75 11.81
C ILE A 582 16.06 1.33 10.38
N GLU A 583 14.85 1.61 9.91
CA GLU A 583 14.59 1.71 8.49
C GLU A 583 13.67 2.90 8.21
N VAL A 584 13.96 3.67 7.16
CA VAL A 584 13.14 4.81 6.73
C VAL A 584 12.62 4.53 5.34
N GLY A 585 11.30 4.44 5.19
CA GLY A 585 10.70 4.25 3.87
C GLY A 585 9.29 3.69 3.92
N ASN A 586 8.90 3.04 2.83
CA ASN A 586 7.65 2.29 2.74
C ASN A 586 7.94 0.85 2.29
N PRO A 587 8.63 0.06 3.12
CA PRO A 587 8.93 -1.33 2.81
C PRO A 587 7.63 -2.13 2.64
N PRO A 588 7.63 -3.21 1.84
CA PRO A 588 6.43 -3.99 1.52
C PRO A 588 6.01 -4.93 2.66
N ILE A 589 5.93 -4.42 3.88
CA ILE A 589 5.53 -5.18 5.08
C ILE A 589 4.02 -5.08 5.26
N VAL A 590 3.43 -6.19 5.73
CA VAL A 590 2.02 -6.29 6.06
C VAL A 590 1.87 -6.64 7.54
N PHE A 591 1.36 -5.72 8.34
CA PHE A 591 1.11 -5.93 9.77
C PHE A 591 -0.09 -6.86 9.99
N ALA A 592 0.06 -7.96 10.73
CA ALA A 592 -1.08 -8.69 11.27
C ALA A 592 -1.62 -7.93 12.49
N ALA A 593 -2.93 -7.95 12.70
CA ALA A 593 -3.51 -7.20 13.80
C ALA A 593 -3.33 -7.90 15.15
N SER A 594 -3.03 -7.09 16.16
CA SER A 594 -3.19 -7.45 17.56
C SER A 594 -4.64 -7.88 17.83
N ALA A 595 -4.82 -9.10 18.34
CA ALA A 595 -6.11 -9.55 18.86
C ALA A 595 -6.52 -8.65 20.03
N GLY A 596 -7.46 -7.74 19.79
CA GLY A 596 -8.01 -6.87 20.81
C GLY A 596 -8.66 -7.69 21.93
N HIS A 597 -7.98 -7.74 23.07
CA HIS A 597 -8.46 -8.32 24.31
C HIS A 597 -9.61 -7.46 24.86
N THR A 598 -10.85 -7.69 24.41
CA THR A 598 -12.02 -7.17 25.11
C THR A 598 -12.25 -8.05 26.33
N GLY A 599 -11.80 -7.58 27.49
CA GLY A 599 -12.19 -8.16 28.77
C GLY A 599 -13.70 -8.17 28.91
N VAL A 600 -14.28 -9.36 28.89
CA VAL A 600 -15.61 -9.66 29.44
C VAL A 600 -15.51 -11.00 30.15
N GLU A 601 -15.45 -10.92 31.48
CA GLU A 601 -15.91 -11.88 32.49
C GLU A 601 -15.88 -13.37 32.10
N ALA A 602 -14.90 -14.10 32.64
CA ALA A 602 -14.98 -15.55 32.75
C ALA A 602 -16.13 -15.93 33.71
N ASP A 603 -17.30 -16.28 33.17
CA ASP A 603 -18.30 -17.04 33.91
C ASP A 603 -17.88 -18.51 33.96
N SER A 604 -17.42 -18.92 35.13
CA SER A 604 -17.05 -20.30 35.45
C SER A 604 -18.30 -21.15 35.65
N THR A 605 -18.68 -21.98 34.67
CA THR A 605 -19.48 -23.18 34.92
C THR A 605 -18.92 -24.41 34.18
N PRO A 606 -18.76 -25.58 34.84
CA PRO A 606 -18.24 -26.80 34.20
C PRO A 606 -19.29 -27.48 33.31
N ALA A 607 -18.77 -28.20 32.29
CA ALA A 607 -19.48 -28.97 31.27
C ALA A 607 -20.71 -29.79 31.75
N ASP A 608 -21.79 -29.71 30.99
CA ASP A 608 -22.94 -30.62 31.03
C ASP A 608 -22.60 -31.92 30.25
N PRO A 609 -22.68 -33.11 30.86
CA PRO A 609 -22.30 -34.37 30.22
C PRO A 609 -23.42 -35.03 29.40
N ASN A 610 -24.38 -34.28 28.83
CA ASN A 610 -25.55 -34.86 28.14
C ASN A 610 -25.74 -34.46 26.67
N ASP A 611 -24.71 -34.10 25.91
CA ASP A 611 -24.84 -33.99 24.45
C ASP A 611 -24.33 -35.27 23.75
N ASP A 612 -25.26 -35.92 23.07
CA ASP A 612 -25.21 -37.28 22.52
C ASP A 612 -24.46 -37.34 21.18
N PRO A 613 -23.46 -38.23 21.00
CA PRO A 613 -22.74 -38.39 19.75
C PRO A 613 -23.35 -39.52 18.90
N MET A 614 -24.53 -39.34 18.30
CA MET A 614 -25.08 -40.31 17.34
C MET A 614 -26.07 -39.71 16.31
N ASN A 615 -25.56 -39.38 15.12
CA ASN A 615 -26.24 -39.55 13.82
C ASN A 615 -25.20 -39.26 12.71
N GLY A 616 -24.65 -40.19 11.93
CA GLY A 616 -25.15 -41.51 11.57
C GLY A 616 -25.89 -41.52 10.24
N ASP A 617 -25.31 -40.98 9.16
CA ASP A 617 -25.64 -41.46 7.81
C ASP A 617 -24.42 -41.53 6.90
N THR A 618 -24.35 -42.65 6.20
CA THR A 618 -23.25 -43.24 5.44
C THR A 618 -23.73 -43.42 4.01
N ASP A 619 -22.94 -43.05 3.00
CA ASP A 619 -22.75 -43.96 1.87
C ASP A 619 -21.46 -43.66 1.09
N ASP A 620 -20.79 -44.75 0.74
CA ASP A 620 -19.55 -44.89 0.00
C ASP A 620 -19.76 -44.68 -1.50
N THR A 621 -18.70 -44.34 -2.25
CA THR A 621 -18.08 -45.27 -3.22
C THR A 621 -16.95 -44.61 -4.02
N ALA A 622 -15.89 -45.41 -4.21
CA ALA A 622 -14.62 -45.12 -4.86
C ALA A 622 -14.66 -45.24 -6.40
N GLU A 623 -13.70 -44.63 -7.10
CA GLU A 623 -12.81 -45.34 -8.04
C GLU A 623 -11.63 -44.48 -8.57
N GLU A 624 -10.54 -45.18 -8.88
CA GLU A 624 -9.23 -44.73 -9.37
C GLU A 624 -9.24 -44.16 -10.81
N GLY A 625 -8.16 -43.46 -11.19
CA GLY A 625 -7.80 -43.33 -12.62
C GLY A 625 -6.78 -42.26 -12.97
N THR A 626 -5.58 -42.69 -13.35
CA THR A 626 -4.35 -41.93 -13.65
C THR A 626 -4.30 -41.25 -15.04
N ALA A 627 -3.39 -40.27 -15.13
CA ALA A 627 -2.44 -39.97 -16.22
C ALA A 627 -2.70 -38.83 -17.24
N GLU A 628 -1.60 -38.12 -17.46
CA GLU A 628 -1.27 -36.98 -18.33
C GLU A 628 -1.86 -36.99 -19.75
N ALA A 629 -2.15 -35.80 -20.28
CA ALA A 629 -1.41 -35.24 -21.43
C ALA A 629 -1.95 -33.86 -21.83
N GLN A 630 -1.02 -32.99 -22.19
CA GLN A 630 -1.17 -31.63 -22.67
C GLN A 630 -2.25 -31.46 -23.75
N HIS A 631 -3.05 -30.41 -23.62
CA HIS A 631 -3.59 -29.69 -24.76
C HIS A 631 -3.51 -28.18 -24.49
N GLN A 632 -2.81 -27.48 -25.37
CA GLN A 632 -2.93 -26.04 -25.55
C GLN A 632 -4.41 -25.70 -25.77
N ILE A 633 -4.98 -24.84 -24.93
CA ILE A 633 -6.33 -24.32 -25.13
C ILE A 633 -6.23 -22.85 -25.51
N TYR A 634 -6.56 -22.61 -26.77
CA TYR A 634 -6.97 -21.33 -27.34
C TYR A 634 -8.06 -20.69 -26.46
N LEU A 635 -7.85 -19.44 -26.06
CA LEU A 635 -8.86 -18.59 -25.40
C LEU A 635 -10.11 -18.45 -26.28
N PRO A 636 -11.31 -18.84 -25.81
CA PRO A 636 -12.55 -18.30 -26.33
C PRO A 636 -12.91 -17.05 -25.52
N VAL A 637 -12.89 -15.91 -26.19
CA VAL A 637 -13.62 -14.70 -25.82
C VAL A 637 -15.08 -15.09 -25.62
N ILE A 638 -15.55 -15.16 -24.38
CA ILE A 638 -16.98 -15.28 -24.10
C ILE A 638 -17.55 -13.86 -24.05
N SER A 639 -18.16 -13.47 -25.16
CA SER A 639 -19.31 -12.57 -25.16
C SER A 639 -20.39 -13.15 -24.23
N ARG A 640 -20.88 -12.38 -23.28
CA ARG A 640 -22.21 -12.56 -22.68
C ARG A 640 -23.00 -11.27 -22.79
#